data_AF-A0A0M3QF56-F1
#
_entry.id   AF-A0A0M3QF56-F1
#
_cell.length_a   1.000
_cell.length_b   1.000
_cell.length_c   1.000
_cell.angle_alpha   90.00
_cell.angle_beta   90.00
_cell.angle_gamma   90.00
#
_symmetry.space_group_name_H-M   'P 1'
#
loop_
_entity.id
_entity.type
_entity.pdbx_description
1 polymer ?
#
loop_
_entity_poly.entity_id
_entity_poly.type
_entity_poly.pdbx_seq_one_letter_code
_entity_poly.pdbx_strand_id
1 'polypeptide(L)'
;MERKMGFWFKPLFACLLFAVLALAGCEGDDGAQGPAGPPGADGATGAEVTVQDLANLGLVFSGDVVAINPTLDLSQTVAYNAATGALTVHFFLTDEAGVGIDVTKLPYEMRVYVSELIPAAVPPAAVNPGSAWTQLVAETFTPAMSPPPGTLTLVNAATGEYNYTTAATLAASTNVTRVTMRARFRFRDLNNDYVVVANPVNASYDFLQAAPATPLASSGADMVTTAACELCHGDRIGDVGHGGGYTQVKTCNHCHNLNYLAAQGDPLEADLAFMIHRIHAAGTFVDLVDRNGVPVEFTELTYPQAINTCSTCHNGPEASLANSNPTRSNCGSCHSDVNFTKPGSTVPTPVDFATGTNHPGGAATTDTGCAGCHSAASITTAHNPAPAVIDTPEFQVTIAMTPPANGTHYLAGEAPVVTVTLADGAGTPVPGTVYTADQDGEGTGLDGLTISDLTEGLSTASLYIYGPRSHAVPVLATDTITDTVGFVAPPTQGHKLFLNLMTDATLATGPVIAPNPDPQVTTTAAGFSYQLLPIPVGMEPGTYMVRFEGADFGATNAEYVTSSSALINFQVETATVEAKLSGDACLDCHGDTRMHLQGAHPHNTAFNTDECLGCHDFSGNYGDYIGNRVHAVHRGSVTGDTHGIDWSEVTFPQPANNCTVCHTNAAAPTPVWRTPDMLACGGCHGTDPAVLPADFPTADPNRVLTEAAAAQHMVQNGGSTDPTVTPTLSCLVCHGEGRIADLFETHNLIQFRALPVDPNE
;
A
#
# COMPACT_ATOMS: atom_id res chain seq x y z
N MET A 1 -1.41 19.49 -57.44
CA MET A 1 -2.39 19.32 -58.53
C MET A 1 -3.75 19.28 -57.86
N GLU A 2 -4.47 20.38 -57.71
CA GLU A 2 -5.34 21.09 -58.66
C GLU A 2 -6.78 21.05 -58.12
N ARG A 3 -7.37 22.24 -57.96
CA ARG A 3 -8.74 22.56 -57.50
C ARG A 3 -9.80 22.24 -58.56
N LYS A 4 -11.05 21.99 -58.14
CA LYS A 4 -12.35 22.52 -58.69
C LYS A 4 -13.43 22.35 -57.59
N MET A 5 -14.10 23.36 -57.00
CA MET A 5 -15.10 24.37 -57.43
C MET A 5 -16.39 23.84 -58.09
N GLY A 6 -17.55 24.16 -57.47
CA GLY A 6 -18.90 24.13 -58.07
C GLY A 6 -20.02 24.39 -57.04
N PHE A 7 -21.00 25.24 -57.37
CA PHE A 7 -21.80 26.08 -56.46
C PHE A 7 -23.23 26.26 -57.08
N TRP A 8 -24.26 26.62 -56.28
CA TRP A 8 -25.65 27.10 -56.60
C TRP A 8 -26.77 26.02 -56.76
N PHE A 9 -28.04 26.13 -56.29
CA PHE A 9 -29.03 27.23 -56.14
C PHE A 9 -30.13 26.89 -55.06
N LYS A 10 -30.65 27.89 -54.31
CA LYS A 10 -31.97 27.92 -53.55
C LYS A 10 -33.13 28.37 -54.51
N PRO A 11 -34.44 28.60 -54.18
CA PRO A 11 -35.18 28.71 -52.87
C PRO A 11 -36.72 28.35 -52.80
N LEU A 12 -37.30 28.45 -51.58
CA LEU A 12 -38.61 29.01 -51.11
C LEU A 12 -39.99 28.72 -51.80
N PHE A 13 -40.97 28.25 -51.00
CA PHE A 13 -42.37 28.75 -50.82
C PHE A 13 -43.09 27.85 -49.78
N ALA A 14 -43.18 28.18 -48.48
CA ALA A 14 -44.11 29.09 -47.80
C ALA A 14 -45.61 28.72 -47.87
N CYS A 15 -46.09 28.14 -46.76
CA CYS A 15 -47.32 28.43 -46.01
C CYS A 15 -48.71 28.47 -46.70
N LEU A 16 -49.62 27.59 -46.26
CA LEU A 16 -51.03 27.83 -45.88
C LEU A 16 -51.70 26.43 -45.72
N LEU A 17 -52.56 26.09 -44.77
CA LEU A 17 -53.20 26.80 -43.68
C LEU A 17 -53.87 25.71 -42.80
N PHE A 18 -53.60 25.82 -41.51
CA PHE A 18 -54.35 25.39 -40.33
C PHE A 18 -55.83 24.95 -40.47
N ALA A 19 -56.13 23.91 -39.67
CA ALA A 19 -57.35 23.66 -38.90
C ALA A 19 -58.47 22.89 -39.64
N VAL A 20 -58.99 21.77 -39.14
CA VAL A 20 -59.64 21.62 -37.83
C VAL A 20 -59.97 20.12 -37.58
N LEU A 21 -59.62 19.65 -36.36
CA LEU A 21 -60.29 18.69 -35.45
C LEU A 21 -60.72 17.29 -35.96
N ALA A 22 -60.62 16.20 -35.20
CA ALA A 22 -60.13 15.87 -33.85
C ALA A 22 -60.17 14.33 -33.71
N LEU A 23 -59.33 13.79 -32.82
CA LEU A 23 -59.37 12.48 -32.14
C LEU A 23 -58.08 11.64 -32.28
N ALA A 24 -57.09 11.97 -31.45
CA ALA A 24 -56.33 10.99 -30.67
C ALA A 24 -55.65 11.76 -29.51
N GLY A 25 -55.95 11.35 -28.28
CA GLY A 25 -55.46 11.99 -27.06
C GLY A 25 -54.19 11.33 -26.51
N CYS A 26 -53.58 12.08 -25.60
CA CYS A 26 -52.44 11.79 -24.73
C CYS A 26 -51.09 11.59 -25.42
N GLU A 27 -50.34 12.69 -25.53
CA GLU A 27 -48.91 12.74 -25.19
C GLU A 27 -48.60 14.21 -24.86
N GLY A 28 -48.48 14.49 -23.56
CA GLY A 28 -47.94 15.75 -23.07
C GLY A 28 -46.43 15.62 -23.09
N ASP A 29 -45.76 16.55 -23.76
CA ASP A 29 -44.31 16.71 -23.74
C ASP A 29 -43.94 17.19 -22.33
N ASP A 30 -43.22 16.37 -21.57
CA ASP A 30 -42.62 16.78 -20.30
C ASP A 30 -41.53 17.79 -20.66
N GLY A 31 -41.91 19.07 -20.63
CA GLY A 31 -41.10 20.17 -21.11
C GLY A 31 -39.65 20.10 -20.62
N ALA A 32 -38.73 20.57 -21.46
CA ALA A 32 -37.29 20.60 -21.18
C ALA A 32 -37.01 20.96 -19.71
N GLN A 33 -36.19 20.12 -19.06
CA GLN A 33 -35.72 20.31 -17.70
C GLN A 33 -35.28 21.76 -17.51
N GLY A 34 -35.91 22.45 -16.55
CA GLY A 34 -35.54 23.82 -16.24
C GLY A 34 -34.05 23.91 -15.88
N PRO A 35 -33.37 25.03 -16.16
CA PRO A 35 -31.98 25.20 -15.77
C PRO A 35 -31.84 24.93 -14.28
N ALA A 36 -30.75 24.24 -13.90
CA ALA A 36 -30.41 23.97 -12.51
C ALA A 36 -30.57 25.26 -11.68
N GLY A 37 -31.25 25.14 -10.54
CA GLY A 37 -31.36 26.27 -9.61
C GLY A 37 -29.95 26.77 -9.26
N PRO A 38 -29.75 28.10 -9.07
CA PRO A 38 -28.48 28.60 -8.57
C PRO A 38 -28.13 27.86 -7.27
N PRO A 39 -26.84 27.58 -7.02
CA PRO A 39 -26.39 27.02 -5.74
C PRO A 39 -27.07 27.76 -4.60
N GLY A 40 -27.59 27.02 -3.61
CA GLY A 40 -28.11 27.63 -2.40
C GLY A 40 -27.04 28.60 -1.85
N ALA A 41 -27.44 29.81 -1.47
CA ALA A 41 -26.50 30.79 -0.93
C ALA A 41 -25.71 30.15 0.20
N ASP A 42 -24.38 30.32 0.19
CA ASP A 42 -23.53 29.96 1.30
C ASP A 42 -24.18 30.49 2.59
N GLY A 43 -24.34 29.61 3.59
CA GLY A 43 -24.84 30.02 4.89
C GLY A 43 -24.01 31.19 5.41
N ALA A 44 -24.66 32.16 6.04
CA ALA A 44 -23.98 33.36 6.54
C ALA A 44 -22.71 32.99 7.31
N THR A 45 -21.59 33.61 6.93
CA THR A 45 -20.31 33.48 7.62
C THR A 45 -20.53 33.77 9.10
N GLY A 46 -20.23 32.79 9.96
CA GLY A 46 -20.16 33.02 11.39
C GLY A 46 -19.15 34.13 11.70
N ALA A 47 -19.31 34.79 12.85
CA ALA A 47 -18.40 35.87 13.26
C ALA A 47 -16.93 35.43 13.20
N GLU A 48 -16.08 36.28 12.62
CA GLU A 48 -14.64 36.07 12.50
C GLU A 48 -14.01 35.97 13.90
N VAL A 49 -13.18 34.94 14.11
CA VAL A 49 -12.38 34.75 15.33
C VAL A 49 -10.97 35.24 15.04
N THR A 50 -10.44 36.15 15.86
CA THR A 50 -9.09 36.70 15.68
C THR A 50 -8.02 35.81 16.32
N VAL A 51 -6.75 35.94 15.87
CA VAL A 51 -5.59 35.29 16.51
C VAL A 51 -5.49 35.64 18.00
N GLN A 52 -5.98 36.82 18.39
CA GLN A 52 -6.04 37.27 19.78
C GLN A 52 -7.08 36.49 20.60
N ASP A 53 -8.18 36.04 19.98
CA ASP A 53 -9.23 35.24 20.62
C ASP A 53 -8.76 33.79 20.87
N LEU A 54 -7.91 33.25 19.99
CA LEU A 54 -7.24 31.95 20.17
C LEU A 54 -6.21 31.98 21.33
N ALA A 55 -5.48 33.08 21.48
CA ALA A 55 -4.56 33.30 22.60
C ALA A 55 -5.31 33.42 23.95
N ASN A 56 -6.51 33.99 23.96
CA ASN A 56 -7.37 34.09 25.16
C ASN A 56 -7.95 32.73 25.60
N LEU A 57 -7.91 31.71 24.73
CA LEU A 57 -8.25 30.32 25.05
C LEU A 57 -7.04 29.51 25.58
N GLY A 58 -5.87 30.14 25.73
CA GLY A 58 -4.64 29.49 26.20
C GLY A 58 -3.91 28.68 25.13
N LEU A 59 -4.30 28.80 23.86
CA LEU A 59 -3.69 28.10 22.74
C LEU A 59 -2.66 29.02 22.07
N VAL A 60 -1.37 28.84 22.39
CA VAL A 60 -0.26 29.52 21.72
C VAL A 60 0.19 28.64 20.55
N PHE A 61 -0.04 29.09 19.31
CA PHE A 61 0.50 28.43 18.12
C PHE A 61 1.71 29.21 17.61
N SER A 62 2.89 28.59 17.67
CA SER A 62 4.08 29.05 16.97
C SER A 62 4.32 28.14 15.76
N GLY A 63 4.39 28.73 14.57
CA GLY A 63 5.08 28.14 13.42
C GLY A 63 4.35 27.04 12.66
N ASP A 64 3.97 25.95 13.32
CA ASP A 64 3.34 24.79 12.69
C ASP A 64 2.22 24.28 13.60
N VAL A 65 0.99 24.20 13.07
CA VAL A 65 -0.17 23.71 13.80
C VAL A 65 -0.04 22.19 13.93
N VAL A 66 0.43 21.70 15.08
CA VAL A 66 0.20 20.29 15.46
C VAL A 66 -1.30 20.17 15.73
N ALA A 67 -2.03 19.64 14.75
CA ALA A 67 -3.45 19.36 14.92
C ALA A 67 -3.61 18.37 16.09
N ILE A 68 -4.50 18.67 17.03
CA ILE A 68 -4.88 17.71 18.08
C ILE A 68 -5.50 16.49 17.37
N ASN A 69 -5.16 15.28 17.79
CA ASN A 69 -5.84 14.05 17.36
C ASN A 69 -6.93 13.69 18.38
N PRO A 70 -8.20 14.05 18.13
CA PRO A 70 -9.28 13.77 19.06
C PRO A 70 -9.67 12.30 19.02
N THR A 71 -10.10 11.77 20.16
CA THR A 71 -10.81 10.50 20.28
C THR A 71 -12.30 10.78 20.45
N LEU A 72 -13.13 10.08 19.68
CA LEU A 72 -14.58 10.10 19.81
C LEU A 72 -15.06 8.70 20.22
N ASP A 73 -15.70 8.61 21.38
CA ASP A 73 -16.16 7.35 21.96
C ASP A 73 -17.69 7.33 22.12
N LEU A 74 -18.36 6.43 21.39
CA LEU A 74 -19.80 6.19 21.46
C LEU A 74 -20.17 4.99 22.36
N SER A 75 -19.21 4.33 23.01
CA SER A 75 -19.40 3.05 23.71
C SER A 75 -20.29 3.13 24.96
N GLN A 76 -20.63 4.33 25.42
CA GLN A 76 -21.33 4.53 26.69
C GLN A 76 -22.78 4.07 26.62
N THR A 77 -23.62 4.71 25.80
CA THR A 77 -25.03 4.33 25.63
C THR A 77 -25.68 5.05 24.45
N VAL A 78 -26.47 4.32 23.67
CA VAL A 78 -27.49 4.89 22.78
C VAL A 78 -28.88 4.65 23.39
N ALA A 79 -29.77 5.64 23.31
CA ALA A 79 -31.14 5.54 23.79
C ALA A 79 -32.12 5.80 22.64
N TYR A 80 -33.15 4.95 22.53
CA TYR A 80 -34.25 5.10 21.58
C TYR A 80 -35.58 5.19 22.32
N ASN A 81 -36.35 6.24 22.07
CA ASN A 81 -37.67 6.43 22.65
C ASN A 81 -38.75 6.00 21.65
N ALA A 82 -39.25 4.77 21.78
CA ALA A 82 -40.25 4.20 20.88
C ALA A 82 -41.58 4.99 20.81
N ALA A 83 -41.92 5.80 21.81
CA ALA A 83 -43.14 6.62 21.78
C ALA A 83 -42.99 7.88 20.92
N THR A 84 -41.76 8.38 20.76
CA THR A 84 -41.47 9.63 20.04
C THR A 84 -40.64 9.41 18.78
N GLY A 85 -39.98 8.26 18.65
CA GLY A 85 -38.98 7.98 17.62
C GLY A 85 -37.64 8.67 17.85
N ALA A 86 -37.45 9.41 18.95
CA ALA A 86 -36.22 10.14 19.20
C ALA A 86 -35.04 9.22 19.53
N LEU A 87 -33.90 9.45 18.88
CA LEU A 87 -32.62 8.79 19.17
C LEU A 87 -31.72 9.76 19.93
N THR A 88 -31.11 9.30 21.02
CA THR A 88 -30.10 10.05 21.77
C THR A 88 -28.81 9.25 21.85
N VAL A 89 -27.69 9.89 21.49
CA VAL A 89 -26.34 9.33 21.55
C VAL A 89 -25.59 9.99 22.68
N HIS A 90 -25.10 9.19 23.63
CA HIS A 90 -24.21 9.64 24.69
C HIS A 90 -22.76 9.31 24.30
N PHE A 91 -21.87 10.30 24.34
CA PHE A 91 -20.50 10.13 23.87
C PHE A 91 -19.47 10.96 24.64
N PHE A 92 -18.22 10.54 24.52
CA PHE A 92 -17.05 11.29 24.97
C PHE A 92 -16.23 11.80 23.78
N LEU A 93 -15.75 13.04 23.89
CA LEU A 93 -14.82 13.66 22.94
C LEU A 93 -13.62 14.18 23.70
N THR A 94 -12.46 13.54 23.52
CA THR A 94 -11.23 13.83 24.26
C THR A 94 -10.05 14.05 23.33
N ASP A 95 -8.96 14.62 23.82
CA ASP A 95 -7.65 14.57 23.16
C ASP A 95 -6.96 13.20 23.38
N GLU A 96 -5.76 13.03 22.84
CA GLU A 96 -4.95 11.81 23.01
C GLU A 96 -4.57 11.53 24.47
N ALA A 97 -4.52 12.56 25.32
CA ALA A 97 -4.23 12.43 26.74
C ALA A 97 -5.48 12.06 27.58
N GLY A 98 -6.65 11.95 26.93
CA GLY A 98 -7.92 11.65 27.57
C GLY A 98 -8.57 12.87 28.25
N VAL A 99 -8.11 14.08 27.96
CA VAL A 99 -8.72 15.32 28.48
C VAL A 99 -9.92 15.69 27.63
N GLY A 100 -11.03 16.07 28.27
CA GLY A 100 -12.25 16.48 27.59
C GLY A 100 -12.10 17.69 26.67
N ILE A 101 -12.61 17.58 25.45
CA ILE A 101 -12.68 18.69 24.49
C ILE A 101 -14.02 19.38 24.63
N ASP A 102 -14.00 20.66 25.01
CA ASP A 102 -15.19 21.52 25.09
C ASP A 102 -15.49 22.20 23.74
N VAL A 103 -16.37 21.59 22.94
CA VAL A 103 -16.73 22.11 21.61
C VAL A 103 -17.44 23.45 21.68
N THR A 104 -18.07 23.82 22.81
CA THR A 104 -18.77 25.10 22.94
C THR A 104 -17.82 26.30 22.90
N LYS A 105 -16.52 26.05 23.08
CA LYS A 105 -15.45 27.07 23.03
C LYS A 105 -14.68 27.06 21.70
N LEU A 106 -15.04 26.17 20.77
CA LEU A 106 -14.30 25.96 19.53
C LEU A 106 -15.21 26.14 18.31
N PRO A 107 -14.64 26.55 17.16
CA PRO A 107 -15.34 26.42 15.89
C PRO A 107 -15.38 24.94 15.49
N TYR A 108 -16.57 24.36 15.44
CA TYR A 108 -16.77 22.94 15.12
C TYR A 108 -17.81 22.72 14.02
N GLU A 109 -17.64 21.62 13.30
CA GLU A 109 -18.67 20.97 12.50
C GLU A 109 -18.84 19.54 13.02
N MET A 110 -20.06 19.21 13.43
CA MET A 110 -20.42 17.84 13.77
C MET A 110 -21.45 17.31 12.80
N ARG A 111 -21.35 16.02 12.51
CA ARG A 111 -22.34 15.29 11.68
C ARG A 111 -22.80 14.04 12.39
N VAL A 112 -24.08 13.72 12.21
CA VAL A 112 -24.70 12.50 12.70
C VAL A 112 -25.43 11.83 11.57
N TYR A 113 -25.12 10.56 11.37
CA TYR A 113 -25.75 9.70 10.39
C TYR A 113 -26.43 8.54 11.09
N VAL A 114 -27.64 8.21 10.68
CA VAL A 114 -28.33 6.98 11.13
C VAL A 114 -28.72 6.19 9.90
N SER A 115 -28.37 4.91 9.89
CA SER A 115 -28.75 3.96 8.85
C SER A 115 -29.30 2.68 9.45
N GLU A 116 -30.07 1.95 8.66
CA GLU A 116 -30.65 0.66 9.02
C GLU A 116 -30.22 -0.39 8.00
N LEU A 117 -29.84 -1.57 8.47
CA LEU A 117 -29.50 -2.71 7.61
C LEU A 117 -30.77 -3.47 7.25
N ILE A 118 -31.28 -3.24 6.04
CA ILE A 118 -32.48 -3.89 5.56
C ILE A 118 -32.12 -5.30 5.09
N PRO A 119 -32.72 -6.36 5.67
CA PRO A 119 -32.54 -7.73 5.20
C PRO A 119 -32.97 -7.87 3.73
N ALA A 120 -32.41 -8.84 3.02
CA ALA A 120 -32.71 -9.11 1.62
C ALA A 120 -34.20 -9.44 1.38
N ALA A 121 -35.05 -8.42 1.21
CA ALA A 121 -36.41 -8.49 0.68
C ALA A 121 -37.04 -7.07 0.59
N VAL A 122 -36.50 -6.19 -0.25
CA VAL A 122 -37.32 -5.11 -0.84
C VAL A 122 -36.95 -4.98 -2.32
N PRO A 123 -37.92 -4.99 -3.26
CA PRO A 123 -37.64 -4.94 -4.69
C PRO A 123 -36.75 -3.77 -5.15
N PRO A 124 -35.95 -3.99 -6.21
CA PRO A 124 -35.91 -5.21 -6.99
C PRO A 124 -34.83 -6.16 -6.46
N ALA A 125 -35.24 -7.35 -6.01
CA ALA A 125 -34.39 -8.51 -5.71
C ALA A 125 -33.55 -9.00 -6.92
N ALA A 126 -33.53 -8.25 -8.02
CA ALA A 126 -32.76 -8.50 -9.23
C ALA A 126 -31.32 -7.96 -9.16
N VAL A 127 -30.98 -7.13 -8.15
CA VAL A 127 -29.71 -6.37 -8.09
C VAL A 127 -28.88 -6.61 -6.81
N ASN A 128 -29.45 -7.22 -5.77
CA ASN A 128 -28.69 -7.70 -4.60
C ASN A 128 -29.50 -8.76 -3.83
N PRO A 129 -29.03 -10.01 -3.69
CA PRO A 129 -29.68 -11.04 -2.89
C PRO A 129 -29.34 -10.97 -1.39
N GLY A 130 -28.48 -10.02 -0.96
CA GLY A 130 -28.06 -9.81 0.44
C GLY A 130 -28.66 -8.58 1.11
N SER A 131 -28.38 -8.41 2.40
CA SER A 131 -28.79 -7.23 3.17
C SER A 131 -28.10 -5.96 2.64
N ALA A 132 -28.80 -4.82 2.71
CA ALA A 132 -28.28 -3.53 2.27
C ALA A 132 -28.58 -2.42 3.28
N TRP A 133 -27.62 -1.54 3.50
CA TRP A 133 -27.81 -0.36 4.33
C TRP A 133 -28.75 0.62 3.65
N THR A 134 -29.55 1.34 4.44
CA THR A 134 -30.38 2.48 4.00
C THR A 134 -30.16 3.63 4.97
N GLN A 135 -29.85 4.82 4.46
CA GLN A 135 -29.76 6.02 5.30
C GLN A 135 -31.15 6.50 5.70
N LEU A 136 -31.32 6.78 6.99
CA LEU A 136 -32.54 7.32 7.57
C LEU A 136 -32.38 8.78 7.98
N VAL A 137 -31.21 9.15 8.51
CA VAL A 137 -30.92 10.48 9.04
C VAL A 137 -29.53 10.92 8.59
N ALA A 138 -29.44 12.18 8.17
CA ALA A 138 -28.19 12.92 8.02
C ALA A 138 -28.37 14.33 8.58
N GLU A 139 -27.72 14.62 9.69
CA GLU A 139 -27.77 15.93 10.34
C GLU A 139 -26.37 16.52 10.40
N THR A 140 -26.26 17.81 10.08
CA THR A 140 -25.03 18.60 10.25
C THR A 140 -25.35 19.75 11.17
N PHE A 141 -24.47 20.02 12.13
CA PHE A 141 -24.64 21.16 13.02
C PHE A 141 -23.31 21.85 13.31
N THR A 142 -23.38 23.18 13.33
CA THR A 142 -22.27 24.10 13.61
C THR A 142 -22.78 25.19 14.55
N PRO A 143 -21.90 25.92 15.28
CA PRO A 143 -22.31 27.05 16.12
C PRO A 143 -23.10 28.15 15.38
N ALA A 144 -22.95 28.26 14.06
CA ALA A 144 -23.61 29.28 13.25
C ALA A 144 -25.05 28.92 12.83
N MET A 145 -25.46 27.65 12.97
CA MET A 145 -26.80 27.19 12.58
C MET A 145 -27.84 27.53 13.66
N SER A 146 -28.86 28.31 13.30
CA SER A 146 -29.98 28.66 14.19
C SER A 146 -31.33 28.58 13.47
N PRO A 147 -32.24 27.67 13.89
CA PRO A 147 -32.03 26.63 14.90
C PRO A 147 -31.13 25.49 14.36
N PRO A 148 -30.32 24.83 15.22
CA PRO A 148 -29.66 23.59 14.83
C PRO A 148 -30.72 22.50 14.60
N PRO A 149 -30.45 21.49 13.73
CA PRO A 149 -31.39 20.41 13.47
C PRO A 149 -31.68 19.63 14.76
N GLY A 150 -30.68 19.00 15.37
CA GLY A 150 -30.82 18.28 16.64
C GLY A 150 -30.41 19.09 17.88
N THR A 151 -30.34 18.43 19.03
CA THR A 151 -29.93 19.05 20.31
C THR A 151 -28.65 18.42 20.83
N LEU A 152 -27.54 19.18 20.82
CA LEU A 152 -26.30 18.84 21.52
C LEU A 152 -26.33 19.43 22.94
N THR A 153 -26.05 18.61 23.95
CA THR A 153 -25.96 19.02 25.35
C THR A 153 -24.61 18.62 25.91
N LEU A 154 -23.84 19.60 26.40
CA LEU A 154 -22.63 19.35 27.19
C LEU A 154 -23.02 18.86 28.59
N VAL A 155 -22.58 17.66 28.94
CA VAL A 155 -22.82 17.05 30.26
C VAL A 155 -21.68 17.39 31.22
N ASN A 156 -20.44 17.23 30.76
CA ASN A 156 -19.26 17.52 31.57
C ASN A 156 -18.05 17.90 30.69
N ALA A 157 -17.62 19.16 30.81
CA ALA A 157 -16.49 19.69 30.03
C ALA A 157 -15.15 19.03 30.39
N ALA A 158 -14.95 18.62 31.65
CA ALA A 158 -13.66 18.08 32.10
C ALA A 158 -13.38 16.69 31.52
N THR A 159 -14.44 15.91 31.30
CA THR A 159 -14.37 14.57 30.71
C THR A 159 -14.72 14.56 29.22
N GLY A 160 -15.26 15.66 28.68
CA GLY A 160 -15.68 15.75 27.28
C GLY A 160 -16.98 14.99 27.01
N GLU A 161 -17.88 14.94 27.99
CA GLU A 161 -19.12 14.16 27.97
C GLU A 161 -20.27 14.96 27.34
N TYR A 162 -20.98 14.36 26.39
CA TYR A 162 -22.06 15.00 25.64
C TYR A 162 -23.23 14.06 25.36
N ASN A 163 -24.43 14.63 25.26
CA ASN A 163 -25.59 13.98 24.65
C ASN A 163 -25.96 14.69 23.35
N TYR A 164 -26.24 13.91 22.30
CA TYR A 164 -26.86 14.41 21.07
C TYR A 164 -28.20 13.73 20.82
N THR A 165 -29.28 14.49 20.73
CA THR A 165 -30.60 14.00 20.33
C THR A 165 -30.91 14.43 18.91
N THR A 166 -31.26 13.47 18.04
CA THR A 166 -31.60 13.73 16.64
C THR A 166 -32.87 14.57 16.51
N ALA A 167 -32.92 15.43 15.49
CA ALA A 167 -34.13 16.15 15.09
C ALA A 167 -35.15 15.21 14.47
N ALA A 168 -34.65 14.34 13.58
CA ALA A 168 -35.44 13.36 12.88
C ALA A 168 -35.90 12.27 13.86
N THR A 169 -37.15 11.87 13.71
CA THR A 169 -37.74 10.75 14.43
C THR A 169 -37.62 9.48 13.59
N LEU A 170 -37.19 8.38 14.21
CA LEU A 170 -37.08 7.08 13.56
C LEU A 170 -38.34 6.25 13.78
N ALA A 171 -38.83 5.61 12.72
CA ALA A 171 -39.82 4.56 12.84
C ALA A 171 -39.25 3.37 13.62
N ALA A 172 -40.11 2.68 14.38
CA ALA A 172 -39.71 1.49 15.11
C ALA A 172 -39.29 0.38 14.15
N SER A 173 -38.13 -0.23 14.40
CA SER A 173 -37.58 -1.32 13.60
C SER A 173 -36.96 -2.42 14.46
N THR A 174 -36.95 -3.63 13.91
CA THR A 174 -36.23 -4.80 14.45
C THR A 174 -34.90 -5.04 13.77
N ASN A 175 -34.57 -4.27 12.73
CA ASN A 175 -33.33 -4.42 12.00
C ASN A 175 -32.16 -3.79 12.76
N VAL A 176 -30.94 -4.16 12.37
CA VAL A 176 -29.73 -3.53 12.90
C VAL A 176 -29.71 -2.07 12.48
N THR A 177 -29.52 -1.18 13.45
CA THR A 177 -29.37 0.26 13.26
C THR A 177 -27.93 0.66 13.56
N ARG A 178 -27.34 1.46 12.66
CA ARG A 178 -26.02 2.08 12.82
C ARG A 178 -26.19 3.57 13.04
N VAL A 179 -25.57 4.11 14.09
CA VAL A 179 -25.35 5.55 14.23
C VAL A 179 -23.87 5.85 14.10
N THR A 180 -23.53 6.87 13.32
CA THR A 180 -22.15 7.37 13.22
C THR A 180 -22.12 8.86 13.52
N MET A 181 -21.19 9.24 14.39
CA MET A 181 -20.88 10.63 14.66
C MET A 181 -19.53 11.00 14.03
N ARG A 182 -19.45 12.23 13.52
CA ARG A 182 -18.20 12.85 13.09
C ARG A 182 -18.02 14.18 13.81
N ALA A 183 -16.80 14.45 14.25
CA ALA A 183 -16.36 15.78 14.68
C ALA A 183 -15.24 16.30 13.77
N ARG A 184 -15.34 17.58 13.38
CA ARG A 184 -14.28 18.35 12.71
C ARG A 184 -14.13 19.70 13.39
N PHE A 185 -12.90 20.19 13.49
CA PHE A 185 -12.57 21.48 14.10
C PHE A 185 -11.80 22.31 13.09
N ARG A 186 -12.49 23.26 12.43
CA ARG A 186 -11.91 24.08 11.37
C ARG A 186 -12.38 25.52 11.52
N PHE A 187 -11.48 26.47 11.31
CA PHE A 187 -11.82 27.89 11.14
C PHE A 187 -11.30 28.40 9.80
N ARG A 188 -11.72 29.61 9.41
CA ARG A 188 -11.14 30.30 8.26
C ARG A 188 -10.11 31.31 8.75
N ASP A 189 -8.92 31.31 8.17
CA ASP A 189 -7.91 32.34 8.44
C ASP A 189 -8.27 33.68 7.76
N LEU A 190 -7.37 34.66 7.89
CA LEU A 190 -7.53 35.98 7.28
C LEU A 190 -7.52 35.96 5.74
N ASN A 191 -7.05 34.87 5.13
CA ASN A 191 -7.08 34.65 3.68
C ASN A 191 -8.32 33.86 3.24
N ASN A 192 -9.25 33.57 4.16
CA ASN A 192 -10.43 32.75 3.96
C ASN A 192 -10.13 31.24 3.74
N ASP A 193 -8.91 30.80 4.06
CA ASP A 193 -8.46 29.42 3.95
C ASP A 193 -8.83 28.63 5.21
N TYR A 194 -9.20 27.35 5.03
CA TYR A 194 -9.54 26.50 6.17
C TYR A 194 -8.28 26.09 6.94
N VAL A 195 -8.21 26.49 8.21
CA VAL A 195 -7.22 26.01 9.17
C VAL A 195 -7.83 24.91 10.03
N VAL A 196 -7.19 23.74 10.03
CA VAL A 196 -7.60 22.58 10.83
C VAL A 196 -6.96 22.71 12.22
N VAL A 197 -7.78 22.77 13.26
CA VAL A 197 -7.32 22.86 14.67
C VAL A 197 -7.09 21.47 15.26
N ALA A 198 -7.87 20.51 14.78
CA ALA A 198 -7.79 19.13 15.19
C ALA A 198 -8.24 18.23 14.04
N ASN A 199 -7.59 17.07 13.94
CA ASN A 199 -7.85 16.11 12.89
C ASN A 199 -9.29 15.57 13.00
N PRO A 200 -10.01 15.43 11.87
CA PRO A 200 -11.32 14.81 11.86
C PRO A 200 -11.33 13.40 12.47
N VAL A 201 -12.34 13.13 13.29
CA VAL A 201 -12.59 11.81 13.90
C VAL A 201 -14.01 11.35 13.64
N ASN A 202 -14.19 10.05 13.47
CA ASN A 202 -15.50 9.40 13.36
C ASN A 202 -15.62 8.32 14.43
N ALA A 203 -16.85 7.95 14.76
CA ALA A 203 -17.13 6.76 15.54
C ALA A 203 -18.52 6.23 15.18
N SER A 204 -18.64 4.91 15.09
CA SER A 204 -19.88 4.21 14.75
C SER A 204 -20.34 3.31 15.89
N TYR A 205 -21.65 3.14 16.03
CA TYR A 205 -22.28 2.29 17.04
C TYR A 205 -23.46 1.52 16.41
N ASP A 206 -23.40 0.20 16.46
CA ASP A 206 -24.41 -0.71 15.90
C ASP A 206 -25.27 -1.32 17.01
N PHE A 207 -26.60 -1.31 16.86
CA PHE A 207 -27.53 -1.75 17.89
C PHE A 207 -28.87 -2.23 17.31
N LEU A 208 -29.68 -2.86 18.16
CA LEU A 208 -31.10 -3.08 17.91
C LEU A 208 -31.91 -2.05 18.68
N GLN A 209 -32.92 -1.43 18.06
CA GLN A 209 -33.75 -0.41 18.73
C GLN A 209 -34.48 -0.94 19.98
N ALA A 210 -34.70 -2.25 20.08
CA ALA A 210 -35.26 -2.91 21.26
C ALA A 210 -34.29 -2.98 22.45
N ALA A 211 -32.98 -2.85 22.21
CA ALA A 211 -31.91 -2.89 23.20
C ALA A 211 -30.78 -1.89 22.85
N PRO A 212 -31.08 -0.58 22.76
CA PRO A 212 -30.17 0.40 22.15
C PRO A 212 -28.92 0.66 23.00
N ALA A 213 -28.99 0.43 24.31
CA ALA A 213 -27.86 0.57 25.22
C ALA A 213 -26.85 -0.57 25.13
N THR A 214 -27.09 -1.59 24.30
CA THR A 214 -26.21 -2.74 24.12
C THR A 214 -25.64 -2.73 22.70
N PRO A 215 -24.34 -2.45 22.51
CA PRO A 215 -23.74 -2.50 21.19
C PRO A 215 -23.71 -3.95 20.68
N LEU A 216 -23.89 -4.11 19.38
CA LEU A 216 -23.65 -5.39 18.71
C LEU A 216 -22.15 -5.55 18.47
N ALA A 217 -21.65 -6.78 18.66
CA ALA A 217 -20.26 -7.12 18.33
C ALA A 217 -20.00 -7.05 16.81
N SER A 218 -21.06 -7.20 16.00
CA SER A 218 -21.04 -7.08 14.55
C SER A 218 -22.45 -6.70 14.06
N SER A 219 -22.53 -5.98 12.94
CA SER A 219 -23.81 -5.70 12.27
C SER A 219 -24.38 -6.88 11.46
N GLY A 220 -23.61 -7.96 11.25
CA GLY A 220 -23.92 -9.01 10.29
C GLY A 220 -23.62 -8.64 8.83
N ALA A 221 -22.90 -7.54 8.62
CA ALA A 221 -22.46 -7.04 7.32
C ALA A 221 -21.08 -6.33 7.41
N ASP A 222 -20.32 -6.59 8.47
CA ASP A 222 -18.99 -6.05 8.71
C ASP A 222 -17.96 -6.95 8.01
N MET A 223 -17.87 -6.81 6.68
CA MET A 223 -17.01 -7.65 5.83
C MET A 223 -15.52 -7.26 5.89
N VAL A 224 -15.24 -6.01 6.23
CA VAL A 224 -13.89 -5.41 6.28
C VAL A 224 -13.74 -4.57 7.55
N THR A 225 -12.51 -4.36 7.99
CA THR A 225 -12.18 -3.48 9.13
C THR A 225 -11.45 -2.22 8.66
N THR A 226 -11.51 -1.14 9.43
CA THR A 226 -10.71 0.08 9.12
C THR A 226 -9.21 -0.25 9.11
N ALA A 227 -8.74 -1.07 10.07
CA ALA A 227 -7.34 -1.47 10.16
C ALA A 227 -6.83 -2.16 8.89
N ALA A 228 -7.68 -2.91 8.17
CA ALA A 228 -7.32 -3.52 6.89
C ALA A 228 -6.91 -2.46 5.84
N CYS A 229 -7.62 -1.34 5.80
CA CYS A 229 -7.30 -0.24 4.88
C CYS A 229 -6.04 0.53 5.34
N GLU A 230 -5.87 0.69 6.64
CA GLU A 230 -4.74 1.41 7.25
C GLU A 230 -3.40 0.68 7.06
N LEU A 231 -3.41 -0.64 6.77
CA LEU A 231 -2.20 -1.37 6.37
C LEU A 231 -1.45 -0.69 5.21
N CYS A 232 -2.18 -0.17 4.22
CA CYS A 232 -1.60 0.52 3.06
C CYS A 232 -1.72 2.04 3.18
N HIS A 233 -2.86 2.54 3.66
CA HIS A 233 -3.14 3.98 3.67
C HIS A 233 -2.60 4.71 4.91
N GLY A 234 -2.12 3.99 5.93
CA GLY A 234 -1.77 4.58 7.22
C GLY A 234 -3.00 5.05 8.00
N ASP A 235 -2.76 5.69 9.14
CA ASP A 235 -3.80 6.16 10.06
C ASP A 235 -4.91 6.95 9.36
N ARG A 236 -6.15 6.78 9.82
CA ARG A 236 -7.32 7.52 9.31
C ARG A 236 -7.57 7.24 7.83
N ILE A 237 -7.12 6.08 7.34
CA ILE A 237 -7.17 5.64 5.94
C ILE A 237 -6.50 6.68 5.02
N GLY A 238 -5.37 7.26 5.42
CA GLY A 238 -4.60 8.18 4.59
C GLY A 238 -5.36 9.44 4.16
N ASP A 239 -6.39 9.81 4.91
CA ASP A 239 -7.24 10.97 4.62
C ASP A 239 -7.95 10.95 3.24
N VAL A 240 -8.12 9.77 2.63
CA VAL A 240 -8.71 9.63 1.27
C VAL A 240 -10.20 9.98 1.20
N GLY A 241 -10.93 9.86 2.33
CA GLY A 241 -12.38 10.06 2.39
C GLY A 241 -12.82 11.54 2.40
N HIS A 242 -13.33 12.04 1.26
CA HIS A 242 -13.88 13.39 1.08
C HIS A 242 -13.02 14.51 1.74
N GLY A 243 -11.73 14.56 1.38
CA GLY A 243 -10.79 15.55 1.89
C GLY A 243 -10.43 15.34 3.37
N GLY A 244 -10.14 14.08 3.74
CA GLY A 244 -9.56 13.73 5.03
C GLY A 244 -10.48 13.82 6.22
N GLY A 245 -11.77 13.55 6.07
CA GLY A 245 -12.59 13.51 7.27
C GLY A 245 -13.73 12.54 7.26
N TYR A 246 -13.60 11.48 6.49
CA TYR A 246 -14.19 10.21 6.87
C TYR A 246 -13.05 9.21 7.08
N THR A 247 -12.93 8.71 8.30
CA THR A 247 -11.73 8.01 8.79
C THR A 247 -12.03 6.58 9.24
N GLN A 248 -13.26 6.10 9.06
CA GLN A 248 -13.66 4.74 9.39
C GLN A 248 -14.58 4.19 8.30
N VAL A 249 -14.36 2.94 7.90
CA VAL A 249 -15.11 2.29 6.81
C VAL A 249 -16.61 2.27 7.07
N LYS A 250 -17.01 2.00 8.32
CA LYS A 250 -18.43 1.97 8.73
C LYS A 250 -19.18 3.27 8.42
N THR A 251 -18.47 4.39 8.33
CA THR A 251 -19.04 5.70 7.99
C THR A 251 -19.44 5.78 6.52
N CYS A 252 -18.66 5.17 5.63
CA CYS A 252 -18.85 5.26 4.18
C CYS A 252 -20.20 4.65 3.75
N ASN A 253 -20.60 3.54 4.38
CA ASN A 253 -21.86 2.85 4.10
C ASN A 253 -23.13 3.66 4.43
N HIS A 254 -23.02 4.81 5.10
CA HIS A 254 -24.17 5.71 5.23
C HIS A 254 -24.58 6.33 3.89
N CYS A 255 -23.63 6.58 2.98
CA CYS A 255 -23.89 7.20 1.68
C CYS A 255 -23.60 6.26 0.51
N HIS A 256 -22.49 5.53 0.58
CA HIS A 256 -22.07 4.55 -0.43
C HIS A 256 -22.78 3.21 -0.19
N ASN A 257 -24.09 3.19 -0.41
CA ASN A 257 -24.92 1.99 -0.35
C ASN A 257 -26.01 2.02 -1.43
N LEU A 258 -26.32 0.86 -1.99
CA LEU A 258 -27.30 0.70 -3.08
C LEU A 258 -28.66 1.36 -2.82
N ASN A 259 -29.25 1.21 -1.62
CA ASN A 259 -30.60 1.71 -1.36
C ASN A 259 -30.64 3.25 -1.35
N TYR A 260 -29.64 3.88 -0.75
CA TYR A 260 -29.51 5.33 -0.73
C TYR A 260 -29.23 5.87 -2.13
N LEU A 261 -28.26 5.31 -2.85
CA LEU A 261 -27.91 5.75 -4.20
C LEU A 261 -29.10 5.63 -5.15
N ALA A 262 -29.80 4.49 -5.13
CA ALA A 262 -31.00 4.28 -5.94
C ALA A 262 -32.12 5.28 -5.59
N ALA A 263 -32.30 5.61 -4.31
CA ALA A 263 -33.30 6.58 -3.88
C ALA A 263 -32.96 8.02 -4.30
N GLN A 264 -31.67 8.36 -4.40
CA GLN A 264 -31.23 9.67 -4.91
C GLN A 264 -31.17 9.73 -6.44
N GLY A 265 -31.27 8.59 -7.14
CA GLY A 265 -31.02 8.51 -8.58
C GLY A 265 -29.54 8.66 -8.93
N ASP A 266 -28.65 8.41 -7.97
CA ASP A 266 -27.19 8.47 -8.15
C ASP A 266 -26.68 7.20 -8.86
N PRO A 267 -25.54 7.27 -9.56
CA PRO A 267 -24.91 6.11 -10.16
C PRO A 267 -24.62 5.00 -9.14
N LEU A 268 -25.04 3.77 -9.43
CA LEU A 268 -24.81 2.62 -8.56
C LEU A 268 -23.34 2.20 -8.50
N GLU A 269 -22.50 2.69 -9.42
CA GLU A 269 -21.05 2.51 -9.36
C GLU A 269 -20.43 3.17 -8.11
N ALA A 270 -21.13 4.12 -7.48
CA ALA A 270 -20.71 4.69 -6.20
C ALA A 270 -21.01 3.79 -5.00
N ASP A 271 -21.63 2.61 -5.17
CA ASP A 271 -21.78 1.66 -4.07
C ASP A 271 -20.40 1.27 -3.51
N LEU A 272 -20.27 1.16 -2.19
CA LEU A 272 -18.96 1.03 -1.55
C LEU A 272 -18.18 -0.18 -2.07
N ALA A 273 -18.84 -1.33 -2.26
CA ALA A 273 -18.15 -2.53 -2.71
C ALA A 273 -17.69 -2.38 -4.17
N PHE A 274 -18.57 -1.92 -5.06
CA PHE A 274 -18.23 -1.69 -6.46
C PHE A 274 -17.11 -0.66 -6.59
N MET A 275 -17.26 0.49 -5.94
CA MET A 275 -16.33 1.61 -6.02
C MET A 275 -14.94 1.20 -5.56
N ILE A 276 -14.82 0.58 -4.38
CA ILE A 276 -13.52 0.23 -3.81
C ILE A 276 -12.84 -0.85 -4.65
N HIS A 277 -13.55 -1.88 -5.10
CA HIS A 277 -12.96 -2.88 -6.00
C HIS A 277 -12.51 -2.26 -7.32
N ARG A 278 -13.34 -1.42 -7.96
CA ARG A 278 -13.02 -0.79 -9.24
C ARG A 278 -11.79 0.12 -9.14
N ILE A 279 -11.67 0.91 -8.06
CA ILE A 279 -10.49 1.72 -7.77
C ILE A 279 -9.23 0.85 -7.70
N HIS A 280 -9.24 -0.18 -6.85
CA HIS A 280 -8.04 -1.01 -6.63
C HIS A 280 -7.73 -1.96 -7.80
N ALA A 281 -8.72 -2.25 -8.65
CA ALA A 281 -8.53 -2.94 -9.92
C ALA A 281 -8.03 -2.00 -11.03
N ALA A 282 -7.74 -0.73 -10.75
CA ALA A 282 -7.31 0.28 -11.72
C ALA A 282 -8.29 0.41 -12.91
N GLY A 283 -9.58 0.45 -12.59
CA GLY A 283 -10.64 0.49 -13.60
C GLY A 283 -11.22 1.89 -13.86
N THR A 284 -12.06 1.93 -14.89
CA THR A 284 -12.85 3.07 -15.33
C THR A 284 -14.24 3.05 -14.69
N PHE A 285 -14.76 4.23 -14.33
CA PHE A 285 -16.17 4.41 -13.98
C PHE A 285 -16.92 5.03 -15.16
N VAL A 286 -17.96 4.36 -15.64
CA VAL A 286 -18.65 4.77 -16.88
C VAL A 286 -19.78 5.76 -16.56
N ASP A 287 -20.42 5.61 -15.40
CA ASP A 287 -21.58 6.41 -15.01
C ASP A 287 -21.22 7.50 -13.98
N LEU A 288 -20.06 7.40 -13.31
CA LEU A 288 -19.52 8.47 -12.47
C LEU A 288 -18.63 9.41 -13.27
N VAL A 289 -18.97 10.70 -13.25
CA VAL A 289 -18.22 11.76 -13.93
C VAL A 289 -17.70 12.80 -12.96
N ASP A 290 -16.58 13.43 -13.32
CA ASP A 290 -16.00 14.57 -12.62
C ASP A 290 -16.85 15.85 -12.81
N ARG A 291 -16.37 16.97 -12.24
CA ARG A 291 -17.07 18.28 -12.34
C ARG A 291 -17.21 18.80 -13.78
N ASN A 292 -16.45 18.25 -14.73
CA ASN A 292 -16.45 18.62 -16.14
C ASN A 292 -17.28 17.65 -16.99
N GLY A 293 -17.91 16.64 -16.38
CA GLY A 293 -18.68 15.62 -17.08
C GLY A 293 -17.83 14.55 -17.75
N VAL A 294 -16.56 14.42 -17.36
CA VAL A 294 -15.65 13.37 -17.84
C VAL A 294 -15.71 12.17 -16.90
N PRO A 295 -15.79 10.93 -17.40
CA PRO A 295 -15.68 9.71 -16.59
C PRO A 295 -14.55 9.79 -15.55
N VAL A 296 -14.83 9.31 -14.34
CA VAL A 296 -13.82 9.21 -13.29
C VAL A 296 -12.95 7.98 -13.58
N GLU A 297 -11.65 8.19 -13.72
CA GLU A 297 -10.70 7.15 -14.13
C GLU A 297 -9.66 6.89 -13.03
N PHE A 298 -9.36 5.63 -12.78
CA PHE A 298 -8.32 5.18 -11.86
C PHE A 298 -7.31 4.24 -12.53
N THR A 299 -7.22 4.26 -13.86
CA THR A 299 -6.36 3.36 -14.66
C THR A 299 -4.87 3.42 -14.31
N GLU A 300 -4.42 4.57 -13.80
CA GLU A 300 -3.04 4.80 -13.38
C GLU A 300 -2.73 4.21 -11.98
N LEU A 301 -3.72 3.75 -11.21
CA LEU A 301 -3.46 3.21 -9.88
C LEU A 301 -2.66 1.91 -9.93
N THR A 302 -1.62 1.83 -9.12
CA THR A 302 -0.83 0.62 -8.90
C THR A 302 -1.20 -0.01 -7.56
N TYR A 303 -1.76 -1.22 -7.59
CA TYR A 303 -2.04 -2.00 -6.39
C TYR A 303 -0.80 -2.85 -6.03
N PRO A 304 -0.31 -2.81 -4.77
CA PRO A 304 0.98 -3.40 -4.40
C PRO A 304 0.97 -4.92 -4.26
N GLN A 305 -0.22 -5.56 -4.31
CA GLN A 305 -0.39 -7.01 -4.18
C GLN A 305 -1.10 -7.59 -5.40
N ALA A 306 -1.23 -8.91 -5.44
CA ALA A 306 -2.15 -9.55 -6.38
C ALA A 306 -3.60 -9.21 -6.00
N ILE A 307 -4.39 -8.67 -6.95
CA ILE A 307 -5.76 -8.20 -6.70
C ILE A 307 -6.73 -9.30 -6.26
N ASN A 308 -6.36 -10.56 -6.50
CA ASN A 308 -7.11 -11.74 -6.08
C ASN A 308 -6.88 -12.14 -4.61
N THR A 309 -5.94 -11.50 -3.90
CA THR A 309 -5.73 -11.72 -2.46
C THR A 309 -6.81 -11.03 -1.62
N CYS A 310 -8.02 -11.61 -1.60
CA CYS A 310 -9.20 -11.01 -0.95
C CYS A 310 -9.00 -10.72 0.54
N SER A 311 -8.25 -11.59 1.24
CA SER A 311 -8.03 -11.51 2.69
C SER A 311 -7.29 -10.26 3.15
N THR A 312 -6.61 -9.56 2.25
CA THR A 312 -5.95 -8.28 2.53
C THR A 312 -6.96 -7.25 3.04
N CYS A 313 -8.15 -7.20 2.43
CA CYS A 313 -9.24 -6.30 2.85
C CYS A 313 -10.33 -7.04 3.63
N HIS A 314 -10.70 -8.25 3.21
CA HIS A 314 -11.78 -9.04 3.81
C HIS A 314 -11.31 -9.79 5.05
N ASN A 315 -11.24 -9.07 6.18
CA ASN A 315 -10.81 -9.59 7.48
C ASN A 315 -11.84 -9.34 8.62
N GLY A 316 -13.02 -8.82 8.28
CA GLY A 316 -14.09 -8.58 9.25
C GLY A 316 -14.85 -9.86 9.67
N PRO A 317 -15.71 -9.78 10.70
CA PRO A 317 -16.52 -10.91 11.17
C PRO A 317 -17.37 -11.58 10.07
N GLU A 318 -17.81 -10.83 9.06
CA GLU A 318 -18.56 -11.34 7.91
C GLU A 318 -17.75 -11.34 6.61
N ALA A 319 -16.41 -11.43 6.68
CA ALA A 319 -15.53 -11.51 5.51
C ALA A 319 -15.94 -12.61 4.51
N SER A 320 -16.48 -13.73 5.00
CA SER A 320 -16.92 -14.85 4.15
C SER A 320 -18.05 -14.49 3.18
N LEU A 321 -18.80 -13.41 3.43
CA LEU A 321 -19.83 -12.92 2.52
C LEU A 321 -19.29 -12.51 1.15
N ALA A 322 -18.01 -12.11 1.07
CA ALA A 322 -17.34 -11.84 -0.20
C ALA A 322 -17.37 -13.05 -1.16
N ASN A 323 -17.35 -14.27 -0.59
CA ASN A 323 -17.33 -15.51 -1.35
C ASN A 323 -18.72 -16.17 -1.40
N SER A 324 -19.57 -15.98 -0.39
CA SER A 324 -20.88 -16.65 -0.33
C SER A 324 -22.03 -15.87 -0.96
N ASN A 325 -21.83 -14.61 -1.34
CA ASN A 325 -22.86 -13.74 -1.91
C ASN A 325 -22.41 -13.08 -3.23
N PRO A 326 -22.16 -13.87 -4.31
CA PRO A 326 -21.74 -13.32 -5.60
C PRO A 326 -22.87 -12.50 -6.25
N THR A 327 -22.55 -11.29 -6.72
CA THR A 327 -23.47 -10.40 -7.42
C THR A 327 -22.84 -9.88 -8.71
N ARG A 328 -23.63 -9.57 -9.73
CA ARG A 328 -23.10 -9.02 -11.00
C ARG A 328 -22.37 -7.69 -10.79
N SER A 329 -22.85 -6.84 -9.88
CA SER A 329 -22.21 -5.55 -9.56
C SER A 329 -20.83 -5.78 -8.94
N ASN A 330 -20.73 -6.55 -7.86
CA ASN A 330 -19.45 -6.75 -7.17
C ASN A 330 -18.46 -7.55 -8.01
N CYS A 331 -18.88 -8.61 -8.71
CA CYS A 331 -18.00 -9.36 -9.60
C CYS A 331 -17.60 -8.50 -10.82
N GLY A 332 -18.54 -7.73 -11.38
CA GLY A 332 -18.30 -6.86 -12.53
C GLY A 332 -17.33 -5.74 -12.25
N SER A 333 -17.26 -5.24 -11.00
CA SER A 333 -16.28 -4.23 -10.59
C SER A 333 -14.83 -4.59 -10.94
N CYS A 334 -14.51 -5.89 -11.00
CA CYS A 334 -13.22 -6.39 -11.49
C CYS A 334 -13.32 -7.08 -12.87
N HIS A 335 -14.42 -7.77 -13.19
CA HIS A 335 -14.47 -8.66 -14.36
C HIS A 335 -15.01 -8.03 -15.64
N SER A 336 -15.67 -6.86 -15.63
CA SER A 336 -16.45 -6.37 -16.79
C SER A 336 -15.85 -5.20 -17.58
N ASP A 337 -14.80 -4.54 -17.09
CA ASP A 337 -14.02 -3.54 -17.85
C ASP A 337 -12.76 -3.12 -17.06
N VAL A 338 -11.79 -4.02 -16.96
CA VAL A 338 -10.55 -3.79 -16.19
C VAL A 338 -9.34 -4.01 -17.08
N ASN A 339 -8.36 -3.13 -16.95
CA ASN A 339 -7.09 -3.26 -17.65
C ASN A 339 -6.25 -4.40 -17.04
N PHE A 340 -6.46 -5.60 -17.57
CA PHE A 340 -5.70 -6.80 -17.24
C PHE A 340 -4.32 -6.89 -17.92
N THR A 341 -3.81 -5.82 -18.53
CA THR A 341 -2.48 -5.83 -19.17
C THR A 341 -1.31 -5.59 -18.19
N LYS A 342 -1.59 -5.35 -16.90
CA LYS A 342 -0.55 -5.33 -15.86
C LYS A 342 -0.02 -6.76 -15.61
N PRO A 343 1.28 -6.93 -15.28
CA PRO A 343 1.85 -8.24 -14.99
C PRO A 343 0.98 -9.01 -13.98
N GLY A 344 0.73 -10.29 -14.24
CA GLY A 344 0.02 -11.19 -13.33
C GLY A 344 -1.48 -11.38 -13.57
N SER A 345 -2.10 -10.62 -14.46
CA SER A 345 -3.48 -10.91 -14.84
C SER A 345 -3.56 -11.89 -16.01
N THR A 346 -4.30 -12.98 -15.79
CA THR A 346 -4.55 -14.03 -16.79
C THR A 346 -5.94 -13.95 -17.44
N VAL A 347 -6.72 -12.90 -17.18
CA VAL A 347 -8.08 -12.74 -17.75
C VAL A 347 -8.03 -11.76 -18.93
N PRO A 348 -8.00 -12.19 -20.21
CA PRO A 348 -7.78 -11.29 -21.33
C PRO A 348 -9.06 -10.65 -21.87
N THR A 349 -10.22 -10.97 -21.31
CA THR A 349 -11.51 -10.59 -21.92
C THR A 349 -12.53 -10.16 -20.87
N PRO A 350 -12.98 -8.90 -20.90
CA PRO A 350 -14.07 -8.42 -20.04
C PRO A 350 -15.34 -9.24 -20.19
N VAL A 351 -16.00 -9.51 -19.07
CA VAL A 351 -17.26 -10.25 -18.97
C VAL A 351 -18.44 -9.29 -19.08
N ASP A 352 -19.33 -9.53 -20.05
CA ASP A 352 -20.61 -8.83 -20.12
C ASP A 352 -21.72 -9.75 -19.60
N PHE A 353 -22.16 -9.50 -18.36
CA PHE A 353 -23.24 -10.26 -17.74
C PHE A 353 -24.60 -10.05 -18.43
N ALA A 354 -24.82 -8.92 -19.09
CA ALA A 354 -26.11 -8.63 -19.74
C ALA A 354 -26.28 -9.42 -21.04
N THR A 355 -25.22 -9.51 -21.86
CA THR A 355 -25.26 -10.27 -23.12
C THR A 355 -24.81 -11.72 -22.98
N GLY A 356 -24.07 -12.04 -21.92
CA GLY A 356 -23.39 -13.32 -21.73
C GLY A 356 -22.08 -13.42 -22.52
N THR A 357 -21.62 -12.33 -23.15
CA THR A 357 -20.35 -12.32 -23.86
C THR A 357 -19.22 -12.58 -22.86
N ASN A 358 -18.35 -13.54 -23.17
CA ASN A 358 -17.27 -14.02 -22.31
C ASN A 358 -17.73 -14.60 -20.94
N HIS A 359 -19.03 -14.82 -20.74
CA HIS A 359 -19.57 -15.54 -19.58
C HIS A 359 -20.07 -16.92 -20.03
N PRO A 360 -19.37 -18.04 -19.74
CA PRO A 360 -19.78 -19.38 -20.16
C PRO A 360 -21.17 -19.80 -19.68
N GLY A 361 -21.65 -19.21 -18.58
CA GLY A 361 -23.01 -19.40 -18.07
C GLY A 361 -24.11 -18.69 -18.89
N GLY A 362 -23.75 -17.92 -19.92
CA GLY A 362 -24.67 -17.11 -20.72
C GLY A 362 -25.08 -15.81 -20.03
N ALA A 363 -26.11 -15.14 -20.55
CA ALA A 363 -26.60 -13.89 -19.97
C ALA A 363 -27.19 -14.10 -18.57
N ALA A 364 -26.81 -13.24 -17.62
CA ALA A 364 -27.32 -13.18 -16.26
C ALA A 364 -28.08 -11.85 -16.05
N THR A 365 -29.41 -11.92 -15.96
CA THR A 365 -30.28 -10.74 -15.77
C THR A 365 -30.61 -10.46 -14.30
N THR A 366 -30.26 -11.37 -13.40
CA THR A 366 -30.46 -11.28 -11.94
C THR A 366 -29.31 -11.99 -11.20
N ASP A 367 -29.14 -11.71 -9.92
CA ASP A 367 -28.07 -12.31 -9.10
C ASP A 367 -28.46 -13.65 -8.43
N THR A 368 -29.74 -14.04 -8.48
CA THR A 368 -30.28 -15.23 -7.79
C THR A 368 -29.61 -16.55 -8.19
N GLY A 369 -29.06 -16.63 -9.41
CA GLY A 369 -28.43 -17.84 -9.94
C GLY A 369 -26.91 -17.93 -9.71
N CYS A 370 -26.26 -16.85 -9.30
CA CYS A 370 -24.80 -16.74 -9.30
C CYS A 370 -24.16 -17.81 -8.40
N ALA A 371 -24.65 -17.96 -7.16
CA ALA A 371 -24.13 -18.93 -6.20
C ALA A 371 -24.30 -20.41 -6.62
N GLY A 372 -25.20 -20.69 -7.59
CA GLY A 372 -25.39 -22.03 -8.13
C GLY A 372 -24.22 -22.53 -8.98
N CYS A 373 -23.51 -21.61 -9.65
CA CYS A 373 -22.31 -21.91 -10.43
C CYS A 373 -21.03 -21.43 -9.75
N HIS A 374 -21.11 -20.32 -9.01
CA HIS A 374 -20.01 -19.72 -8.25
C HIS A 374 -20.21 -19.96 -6.75
N SER A 375 -19.91 -21.17 -6.30
CA SER A 375 -19.92 -21.50 -4.87
C SER A 375 -18.81 -20.75 -4.11
N ALA A 376 -18.98 -20.55 -2.80
CA ALA A 376 -17.94 -19.94 -1.97
C ALA A 376 -16.60 -20.69 -2.06
N ALA A 377 -16.62 -22.02 -2.14
CA ALA A 377 -15.42 -22.83 -2.32
C ALA A 377 -14.74 -22.57 -3.68
N SER A 378 -15.51 -22.59 -4.77
CA SER A 378 -14.95 -22.32 -6.11
C SER A 378 -14.42 -20.90 -6.26
N ILE A 379 -15.08 -19.91 -5.66
CA ILE A 379 -14.60 -18.52 -5.65
C ILE A 379 -13.29 -18.43 -4.87
N THR A 380 -13.22 -19.04 -3.68
CA THR A 380 -12.00 -19.05 -2.85
C THR A 380 -10.84 -19.69 -3.61
N THR A 381 -11.04 -20.85 -4.24
CA THR A 381 -10.00 -21.53 -5.02
C THR A 381 -9.57 -20.73 -6.25
N ALA A 382 -10.49 -20.04 -6.93
CA ALA A 382 -10.17 -19.25 -8.11
C ALA A 382 -9.37 -17.97 -7.80
N HIS A 383 -9.59 -17.37 -6.62
CA HIS A 383 -8.92 -16.13 -6.22
C HIS A 383 -7.71 -16.34 -5.31
N ASN A 384 -7.55 -17.52 -4.71
CA ASN A 384 -6.34 -17.89 -3.98
C ASN A 384 -5.76 -19.20 -4.55
N PRO A 385 -5.26 -19.20 -5.80
CA PRO A 385 -4.63 -20.39 -6.35
C PRO A 385 -3.38 -20.70 -5.52
N ALA A 386 -3.20 -21.97 -5.16
CA ALA A 386 -1.92 -22.40 -4.60
C ALA A 386 -0.81 -22.05 -5.60
N PRO A 387 0.36 -21.55 -5.13
CA PRO A 387 1.50 -21.35 -6.01
C PRO A 387 1.80 -22.64 -6.77
N ALA A 388 2.26 -22.52 -8.02
CA ALA A 388 2.76 -23.70 -8.72
C ALA A 388 3.91 -24.32 -7.89
N VAL A 389 4.14 -25.62 -8.00
CA VAL A 389 5.22 -26.29 -7.24
C VAL A 389 6.58 -25.63 -7.53
N ILE A 390 6.80 -25.25 -8.79
CA ILE A 390 7.97 -24.49 -9.25
C ILE A 390 8.09 -23.10 -8.60
N ASP A 391 6.98 -22.52 -8.13
CA ASP A 391 6.92 -21.24 -7.43
C ASP A 391 7.03 -21.41 -5.91
N THR A 392 7.58 -22.52 -5.42
CA THR A 392 7.83 -22.77 -4.00
C THR A 392 9.29 -23.19 -3.77
N PRO A 393 9.95 -22.73 -2.69
CA PRO A 393 11.30 -23.17 -2.37
C PRO A 393 11.35 -24.69 -2.22
N GLU A 394 12.27 -25.32 -2.95
CA GLU A 394 12.45 -26.76 -3.00
C GLU A 394 13.06 -27.34 -1.72
N PHE A 395 13.93 -26.57 -1.07
CA PHE A 395 14.78 -27.02 0.03
C PHE A 395 14.66 -26.12 1.26
N GLN A 396 14.74 -26.75 2.42
CA GLN A 396 15.15 -26.11 3.66
C GLN A 396 16.68 -26.02 3.68
N VAL A 397 17.21 -24.79 3.67
CA VAL A 397 18.65 -24.53 3.64
C VAL A 397 19.14 -24.23 5.06
N THR A 398 20.25 -24.87 5.45
CA THR A 398 20.99 -24.54 6.69
C THR A 398 22.38 -24.01 6.34
N ILE A 399 22.74 -22.85 6.88
CA ILE A 399 24.09 -22.28 6.80
C ILE A 399 24.73 -22.34 8.20
N ALA A 400 25.97 -22.82 8.27
CA ALA A 400 26.78 -22.82 9.48
C ALA A 400 28.14 -22.16 9.21
N MET A 401 28.76 -21.62 10.26
CA MET A 401 30.12 -21.05 10.19
C MET A 401 31.00 -21.57 11.32
N THR A 402 32.30 -21.67 11.05
CA THR A 402 33.30 -21.96 12.09
C THR A 402 33.28 -20.86 13.14
N PRO A 403 33.02 -21.13 14.44
CA PRO A 403 32.87 -20.07 15.44
C PRO A 403 34.12 -19.18 15.59
N PRO A 404 33.96 -17.88 15.93
CA PRO A 404 35.09 -17.00 16.18
C PRO A 404 35.91 -17.46 17.38
N ALA A 405 37.22 -17.23 17.35
CA ALA A 405 38.13 -17.68 18.41
C ALA A 405 37.78 -17.10 19.80
N ASN A 406 37.22 -15.88 19.84
CA ASN A 406 36.78 -15.22 21.07
C ASN A 406 35.32 -15.54 21.47
N GLY A 407 34.58 -16.29 20.64
CA GLY A 407 33.20 -16.72 20.89
C GLY A 407 32.10 -15.70 20.60
N THR A 408 32.42 -14.49 20.15
CA THR A 408 31.41 -13.41 19.92
C THR A 408 31.49 -12.74 18.55
N HIS A 409 32.70 -12.48 18.04
CA HIS A 409 32.93 -11.81 16.76
C HIS A 409 34.29 -12.19 16.22
N TYR A 410 34.46 -12.17 14.90
CA TYR A 410 35.75 -12.48 14.30
C TYR A 410 36.69 -11.27 14.34
N LEU A 411 37.98 -11.54 14.50
CA LEU A 411 39.04 -10.54 14.49
C LEU A 411 39.92 -10.70 13.25
N ALA A 412 40.69 -9.66 12.94
CA ALA A 412 41.67 -9.66 11.87
C ALA A 412 42.55 -10.93 11.85
N GLY A 413 42.69 -11.51 10.67
CA GLY A 413 43.42 -12.76 10.41
C GLY A 413 42.62 -14.05 10.60
N GLU A 414 41.44 -14.01 11.24
CA GLU A 414 40.53 -15.15 11.24
C GLU A 414 39.96 -15.37 9.83
N ALA A 415 39.83 -16.63 9.43
CA ALA A 415 39.32 -17.05 8.13
C ALA A 415 38.27 -18.15 8.35
N PRO A 416 37.00 -17.81 8.60
CA PRO A 416 35.98 -18.81 8.91
C PRO A 416 35.58 -19.61 7.67
N VAL A 417 35.20 -20.87 7.89
CA VAL A 417 34.58 -21.72 6.87
C VAL A 417 33.08 -21.61 7.00
N VAL A 418 32.41 -21.30 5.89
CA VAL A 418 30.95 -21.40 5.71
C VAL A 418 30.62 -22.81 5.22
N THR A 419 29.55 -23.42 5.76
CA THR A 419 29.02 -24.73 5.32
C THR A 419 27.53 -24.61 5.03
N VAL A 420 27.08 -25.21 3.93
CA VAL A 420 25.67 -25.24 3.51
C VAL A 420 25.20 -26.68 3.38
N THR A 421 24.04 -26.98 3.98
CA THR A 421 23.35 -28.27 3.87
C THR A 421 21.88 -28.07 3.53
N LEU A 422 21.30 -29.01 2.80
CA LEU A 422 19.93 -28.97 2.29
C LEU A 422 19.10 -30.14 2.84
N ALA A 423 17.83 -29.87 3.09
CA ALA A 423 16.81 -30.85 3.42
C ALA A 423 15.53 -30.58 2.62
N ASP A 424 14.66 -31.57 2.49
CA ASP A 424 13.34 -31.40 1.90
C ASP A 424 12.42 -30.54 2.78
N GLY A 425 11.24 -30.19 2.25
CA GLY A 425 10.20 -29.47 2.99
C GLY A 425 9.71 -30.17 4.27
N ALA A 426 9.99 -31.47 4.46
CA ALA A 426 9.70 -32.23 5.66
C ALA A 426 10.90 -32.34 6.63
N GLY A 427 12.06 -31.78 6.28
CA GLY A 427 13.29 -31.80 7.07
C GLY A 427 14.19 -33.03 6.85
N THR A 428 13.92 -33.86 5.84
CA THR A 428 14.78 -34.99 5.47
C THR A 428 16.01 -34.49 4.71
N PRO A 429 17.24 -34.82 5.12
CA PRO A 429 18.44 -34.43 4.38
C PRO A 429 18.41 -34.94 2.93
N VAL A 430 18.79 -34.09 1.98
CA VAL A 430 18.87 -34.50 0.56
C VAL A 430 20.07 -35.44 0.33
N PRO A 431 20.05 -36.29 -0.71
CA PRO A 431 21.16 -37.16 -1.04
C PRO A 431 22.47 -36.39 -1.27
N GLY A 432 23.59 -36.93 -0.77
CA GLY A 432 24.90 -36.29 -0.90
C GLY A 432 25.38 -36.12 -2.35
N THR A 433 24.79 -36.84 -3.29
CA THR A 433 25.06 -36.73 -4.74
C THR A 433 24.76 -35.34 -5.27
N VAL A 434 23.73 -34.67 -4.73
CA VAL A 434 23.32 -33.30 -5.11
C VAL A 434 24.45 -32.28 -4.95
N TYR A 435 25.34 -32.49 -3.97
CA TYR A 435 26.49 -31.60 -3.72
C TYR A 435 27.72 -31.91 -4.59
N THR A 436 27.81 -33.13 -5.11
CA THR A 436 29.03 -33.64 -5.75
C THR A 436 28.88 -33.88 -7.25
N ALA A 437 27.65 -33.90 -7.75
CA ALA A 437 27.35 -33.98 -9.17
C ALA A 437 27.71 -32.65 -9.87
N ASP A 438 27.81 -32.72 -11.20
CA ASP A 438 27.99 -31.54 -12.04
C ASP A 438 26.76 -30.64 -11.95
N GLN A 439 26.90 -29.36 -12.29
CA GLN A 439 25.74 -28.47 -12.39
C GLN A 439 24.73 -29.02 -13.40
N ASP A 440 23.44 -28.95 -13.11
CA ASP A 440 22.37 -29.38 -14.01
C ASP A 440 21.89 -28.23 -14.91
N GLY A 441 21.13 -28.58 -15.96
CA GLY A 441 20.55 -27.59 -16.87
C GLY A 441 19.32 -26.92 -16.27
N GLU A 442 19.04 -25.68 -16.63
CA GLU A 442 17.79 -25.02 -16.25
C GLU A 442 16.58 -25.73 -16.92
N GLY A 443 15.50 -25.92 -16.17
CA GLY A 443 14.26 -26.51 -16.63
C GLY A 443 14.28 -28.04 -16.81
N THR A 444 15.35 -28.74 -16.40
CA THR A 444 15.37 -30.20 -16.43
C THR A 444 14.84 -30.78 -15.13
N GLY A 445 13.60 -31.30 -15.15
CA GLY A 445 13.16 -32.35 -14.23
C GLY A 445 11.93 -32.03 -13.38
N LEU A 446 11.08 -33.05 -13.24
CA LEU A 446 10.07 -33.27 -12.19
C LEU A 446 8.67 -32.66 -12.35
N ASP A 447 8.00 -32.91 -13.49
CA ASP A 447 6.53 -33.03 -13.45
C ASP A 447 6.16 -34.31 -12.65
N GLY A 448 5.90 -34.14 -11.35
CA GLY A 448 5.36 -35.17 -10.46
C GLY A 448 6.34 -36.11 -9.74
N LEU A 449 7.61 -35.73 -9.56
CA LEU A 449 8.60 -36.54 -8.81
C LEU A 449 8.92 -35.94 -7.42
N THR A 450 9.42 -36.78 -6.51
CA THR A 450 9.68 -36.45 -5.10
C THR A 450 11.17 -36.28 -4.82
N ILE A 451 11.57 -35.58 -3.75
CA ILE A 451 12.99 -35.33 -3.42
C ILE A 451 13.82 -36.62 -3.27
N SER A 452 13.19 -37.77 -3.04
CA SER A 452 13.84 -39.09 -3.06
C SER A 452 14.32 -39.56 -4.44
N ASP A 453 13.94 -38.87 -5.51
CA ASP A 453 14.29 -39.17 -6.90
C ASP A 453 15.47 -38.32 -7.42
N LEU A 454 15.95 -37.35 -6.62
CA LEU A 454 17.12 -36.51 -6.95
C LEU A 454 18.40 -37.36 -6.99
N THR A 455 18.84 -37.68 -8.20
CA THR A 455 20.10 -38.40 -8.45
C THR A 455 21.12 -37.56 -9.23
N GLU A 456 20.76 -36.33 -9.57
CA GLU A 456 21.52 -35.37 -10.39
C GLU A 456 21.94 -34.15 -9.54
N GLY A 457 22.61 -33.16 -10.13
CA GLY A 457 23.14 -32.00 -9.40
C GLY A 457 22.14 -30.85 -9.30
N LEU A 458 22.51 -29.75 -8.63
CA LEU A 458 21.67 -28.54 -8.65
C LEU A 458 21.88 -27.77 -9.95
N SER A 459 20.85 -27.11 -10.47
CA SER A 459 21.02 -26.11 -11.53
C SER A 459 21.63 -24.82 -11.01
N THR A 460 21.37 -24.45 -9.75
CA THR A 460 21.96 -23.27 -9.08
C THR A 460 22.45 -23.59 -7.67
N ALA A 461 23.65 -23.14 -7.34
CA ALA A 461 24.21 -23.13 -5.98
C ALA A 461 25.25 -22.01 -5.87
N SER A 462 24.90 -20.92 -5.18
CA SER A 462 25.74 -19.72 -5.06
C SER A 462 25.77 -19.20 -3.63
N LEU A 463 26.93 -18.70 -3.21
CA LEU A 463 27.12 -18.03 -1.93
C LEU A 463 27.40 -16.54 -2.15
N TYR A 464 26.83 -15.69 -1.30
CA TYR A 464 27.03 -14.24 -1.30
C TYR A 464 27.53 -13.83 0.08
N ILE A 465 28.63 -13.06 0.12
CA ILE A 465 29.23 -12.58 1.37
C ILE A 465 29.43 -11.08 1.27
N TYR A 466 28.80 -10.34 2.19
CA TYR A 466 28.72 -8.88 2.10
C TYR A 466 28.56 -8.22 3.46
N GLY A 467 28.95 -6.95 3.56
CA GLY A 467 28.77 -6.12 4.75
C GLY A 467 29.82 -5.00 4.88
N PRO A 468 29.83 -4.23 5.99
CA PRO A 468 28.88 -4.33 7.11
C PRO A 468 27.47 -3.86 6.70
N ARG A 469 26.42 -4.10 7.49
CA ARG A 469 25.02 -3.81 7.10
C ARG A 469 24.82 -2.34 6.75
N SER A 470 25.48 -1.43 7.46
CA SER A 470 25.40 0.01 7.21
C SER A 470 26.00 0.45 5.86
N HIS A 471 26.91 -0.34 5.29
CA HIS A 471 27.56 -0.06 4.01
C HIS A 471 27.93 -1.37 3.30
N ALA A 472 26.90 -2.15 2.96
CA ALA A 472 27.08 -3.47 2.41
C ALA A 472 27.73 -3.41 1.03
N VAL A 473 28.81 -4.18 0.87
CA VAL A 473 29.52 -4.43 -0.39
C VAL A 473 30.06 -5.88 -0.37
N PRO A 474 30.38 -6.49 -1.53
CA PRO A 474 30.93 -7.85 -1.55
C PRO A 474 32.31 -7.91 -0.91
N VAL A 475 32.50 -8.85 0.02
CA VAL A 475 33.74 -8.99 0.83
C VAL A 475 34.04 -10.45 1.17
N LEU A 476 35.25 -10.70 1.65
CA LEU A 476 35.76 -11.95 2.23
C LEU A 476 35.73 -13.18 1.32
N ALA A 477 35.62 -12.99 0.02
CA ALA A 477 35.67 -14.06 -0.98
C ALA A 477 36.56 -13.69 -2.17
N THR A 478 36.90 -14.66 -3.01
CA THR A 478 37.72 -14.46 -4.21
C THR A 478 37.08 -13.41 -5.14
N ASP A 479 37.87 -12.51 -5.72
CA ASP A 479 37.38 -11.41 -6.58
C ASP A 479 36.41 -10.41 -5.90
N THR A 480 36.43 -10.33 -4.57
CA THR A 480 35.71 -9.28 -3.81
C THR A 480 36.63 -8.14 -3.39
N ILE A 481 36.08 -7.08 -2.78
CA ILE A 481 36.84 -5.86 -2.39
C ILE A 481 37.99 -6.18 -1.43
N THR A 482 37.90 -7.25 -0.65
CA THR A 482 38.97 -7.66 0.28
C THR A 482 40.00 -8.59 -0.35
N ASP A 483 39.82 -9.04 -1.59
CA ASP A 483 40.79 -9.88 -2.28
C ASP A 483 41.96 -9.05 -2.82
N THR A 484 43.03 -8.95 -2.03
CA THR A 484 44.22 -8.19 -2.42
C THR A 484 45.08 -8.83 -3.51
N VAL A 485 44.78 -10.06 -3.93
CA VAL A 485 45.64 -10.87 -4.82
C VAL A 485 44.99 -11.08 -6.19
N GLY A 486 43.68 -11.34 -6.22
CA GLY A 486 42.93 -11.68 -7.44
C GLY A 486 42.01 -10.58 -7.97
N PHE A 487 41.67 -9.58 -7.15
CA PHE A 487 40.60 -8.65 -7.46
C PHE A 487 40.80 -7.85 -8.77
N VAL A 488 39.78 -7.92 -9.62
CA VAL A 488 39.57 -7.03 -10.76
C VAL A 488 38.19 -6.41 -10.62
N ALA A 489 38.10 -5.08 -10.61
CA ALA A 489 36.82 -4.41 -10.56
C ALA A 489 36.00 -4.67 -11.83
N PRO A 490 34.67 -4.89 -11.74
CA PRO A 490 33.85 -4.83 -10.52
C PRO A 490 33.91 -6.11 -9.64
N PRO A 491 33.69 -6.02 -8.31
CA PRO A 491 33.66 -7.19 -7.43
C PRO A 491 32.56 -8.18 -7.78
N THR A 492 32.91 -9.46 -7.67
CA THR A 492 31.97 -10.58 -7.84
C THR A 492 31.07 -10.69 -6.61
N GLN A 493 29.74 -10.76 -6.81
CA GLN A 493 28.77 -10.91 -5.72
C GLN A 493 28.47 -12.36 -5.35
N GLY A 494 28.27 -13.22 -6.37
CA GLY A 494 27.87 -14.60 -6.20
C GLY A 494 29.00 -15.57 -6.53
N HIS A 495 29.34 -16.44 -5.59
CA HIS A 495 30.39 -17.45 -5.73
C HIS A 495 29.76 -18.82 -5.96
N LYS A 496 30.00 -19.40 -7.14
CA LYS A 496 29.43 -20.70 -7.54
C LYS A 496 30.07 -21.83 -6.73
N LEU A 497 29.24 -22.73 -6.19
CA LEU A 497 29.68 -23.81 -5.31
C LEU A 497 29.86 -25.16 -6.01
N PHE A 498 29.69 -25.22 -7.33
CA PHE A 498 29.85 -26.45 -8.12
C PHE A 498 31.29 -26.89 -8.26
N LEU A 499 31.55 -28.19 -8.45
CA LEU A 499 32.88 -28.71 -8.80
C LEU A 499 33.19 -28.56 -10.30
N ASN A 500 32.17 -28.72 -11.14
CA ASN A 500 32.25 -28.61 -12.60
C ASN A 500 31.04 -27.82 -13.09
N LEU A 501 31.27 -26.86 -13.98
CA LEU A 501 30.22 -26.06 -14.60
C LEU A 501 29.82 -26.68 -15.95
N MET A 502 28.52 -26.71 -16.25
CA MET A 502 28.02 -27.03 -17.59
C MET A 502 28.53 -26.02 -18.61
N THR A 503 28.87 -26.49 -19.82
CA THR A 503 29.06 -25.60 -20.96
C THR A 503 27.72 -25.37 -21.65
N ASP A 504 27.29 -24.12 -21.78
CA ASP A 504 26.17 -23.76 -22.66
C ASP A 504 26.48 -24.21 -24.10
N ALA A 505 25.76 -25.23 -24.58
CA ALA A 505 25.95 -25.81 -25.90
C ALA A 505 25.55 -24.87 -27.06
N THR A 506 24.93 -23.71 -26.77
CA THR A 506 24.57 -22.71 -27.80
C THR A 506 25.75 -21.79 -28.18
N LEU A 507 26.81 -21.74 -27.36
CA LEU A 507 28.08 -21.10 -27.71
C LEU A 507 29.00 -22.12 -28.41
N ALA A 508 28.61 -22.48 -29.63
CA ALA A 508 29.38 -23.37 -30.50
C ALA A 508 30.72 -22.71 -30.92
N THR A 509 31.76 -22.89 -30.09
CA THR A 509 33.21 -23.09 -30.40
C THR A 509 34.08 -22.58 -29.23
N GLY A 510 34.23 -23.36 -28.15
CA GLY A 510 35.14 -23.04 -27.03
C GLY A 510 35.34 -24.24 -26.07
N PRO A 511 36.46 -24.34 -25.32
CA PRO A 511 36.96 -25.61 -24.78
C PRO A 511 36.34 -26.05 -23.45
N VAL A 512 36.26 -27.39 -23.29
CA VAL A 512 36.39 -28.26 -22.09
C VAL A 512 36.00 -27.71 -20.72
N ILE A 513 35.12 -28.46 -20.03
CA ILE A 513 34.80 -28.42 -18.60
C ILE A 513 36.03 -28.01 -17.77
N ALA A 514 36.04 -26.78 -17.27
CA ALA A 514 37.00 -26.37 -16.27
C ALA A 514 36.46 -26.82 -14.90
N PRO A 515 37.26 -27.54 -14.09
CA PRO A 515 36.97 -27.67 -12.66
C PRO A 515 36.83 -26.26 -12.07
N ASN A 516 35.97 -26.08 -11.08
CA ASN A 516 35.78 -24.81 -10.40
C ASN A 516 37.15 -24.21 -10.03
N PRO A 517 37.53 -23.07 -10.63
CA PRO A 517 38.85 -22.50 -10.40
C PRO A 517 38.94 -21.84 -9.02
N ASP A 518 37.82 -21.62 -8.29
CA ASP A 518 37.85 -21.01 -6.98
C ASP A 518 38.37 -22.00 -5.93
N PRO A 519 39.61 -21.85 -5.45
CA PRO A 519 40.23 -22.79 -4.51
C PRO A 519 39.57 -22.76 -3.12
N GLN A 520 38.68 -21.80 -2.86
CA GLN A 520 37.98 -21.69 -1.58
C GLN A 520 36.79 -22.64 -1.47
N VAL A 521 36.30 -23.19 -2.59
CA VAL A 521 35.15 -24.09 -2.61
C VAL A 521 35.58 -25.52 -2.31
N THR A 522 34.88 -26.18 -1.41
CA THR A 522 34.99 -27.62 -1.16
C THR A 522 33.60 -28.23 -1.07
N THR A 523 33.37 -29.29 -1.82
CA THR A 523 32.08 -30.00 -1.87
C THR A 523 32.25 -31.44 -1.42
N THR A 524 31.35 -31.92 -0.57
CA THR A 524 31.36 -33.31 -0.10
C THR A 524 29.94 -33.86 -0.08
N ALA A 525 29.79 -35.17 0.11
CA ALA A 525 28.47 -35.77 0.31
C ALA A 525 27.71 -35.21 1.55
N ALA A 526 28.38 -34.45 2.43
CA ALA A 526 27.76 -33.82 3.58
C ALA A 526 27.27 -32.38 3.31
N GLY A 527 27.66 -31.75 2.20
CA GLY A 527 27.29 -30.37 1.88
C GLY A 527 28.37 -29.60 1.10
N PHE A 528 28.04 -28.34 0.79
CA PHE A 528 28.98 -27.35 0.24
C PHE A 528 29.72 -26.63 1.37
N SER A 529 30.96 -26.24 1.13
CA SER A 529 31.72 -25.36 2.02
C SER A 529 32.54 -24.35 1.24
N TYR A 530 32.68 -23.15 1.83
CA TYR A 530 33.47 -22.06 1.29
C TYR A 530 34.39 -21.52 2.40
N GLN A 531 35.69 -21.49 2.15
CA GLN A 531 36.67 -20.88 3.05
C GLN A 531 36.74 -19.39 2.78
N LEU A 532 36.26 -18.55 3.71
CA LEU A 532 36.39 -17.10 3.56
C LEU A 532 37.86 -16.70 3.55
N LEU A 533 38.16 -15.60 2.85
CA LEU A 533 39.44 -14.93 2.96
C LEU A 533 39.68 -14.44 4.41
N PRO A 534 40.95 -14.34 4.86
CA PRO A 534 41.25 -13.80 6.17
C PRO A 534 40.72 -12.38 6.33
N ILE A 535 40.12 -12.09 7.48
CA ILE A 535 39.63 -10.75 7.81
C ILE A 535 40.79 -9.76 7.77
N PRO A 536 40.73 -8.71 6.91
CA PRO A 536 41.79 -7.71 6.83
C PRO A 536 41.92 -6.90 8.12
N VAL A 537 43.13 -6.43 8.40
CA VAL A 537 43.37 -5.46 9.47
C VAL A 537 42.65 -4.16 9.15
N GLY A 538 41.84 -3.66 10.09
CA GLY A 538 41.10 -2.40 9.93
C GLY A 538 39.83 -2.54 9.10
N MET A 539 39.33 -3.76 8.91
CA MET A 539 37.97 -3.99 8.40
C MET A 539 36.95 -3.28 9.32
N GLU A 540 35.92 -2.71 8.72
CA GLU A 540 34.93 -1.92 9.44
C GLU A 540 34.18 -2.80 10.47
N PRO A 541 34.07 -2.39 11.75
CA PRO A 541 33.33 -3.16 12.73
C PRO A 541 31.83 -3.14 12.44
N GLY A 542 31.19 -4.31 12.38
CA GLY A 542 29.74 -4.37 12.16
C GLY A 542 29.17 -5.77 11.99
N THR A 543 27.92 -5.81 11.51
CA THR A 543 27.20 -7.02 11.14
C THR A 543 27.38 -7.31 9.66
N TYR A 544 27.86 -8.50 9.37
CA TYR A 544 28.07 -9.02 8.01
C TYR A 544 27.12 -10.18 7.75
N MET A 545 26.90 -10.48 6.47
CA MET A 545 25.91 -11.44 6.02
C MET A 545 26.54 -12.50 5.14
N VAL A 546 26.05 -13.73 5.29
CA VAL A 546 26.25 -14.82 4.34
C VAL A 546 24.88 -15.28 3.85
N ARG A 547 24.65 -15.21 2.54
CA ARG A 547 23.43 -15.70 1.89
C ARG A 547 23.79 -16.87 0.98
N PHE A 548 22.97 -17.91 1.01
CA PHE A 548 22.97 -18.98 0.02
C PHE A 548 21.75 -18.85 -0.87
N GLU A 549 21.92 -19.20 -2.14
CA GLU A 549 20.83 -19.40 -3.09
C GLU A 549 21.08 -20.68 -3.88
N GLY A 550 20.09 -21.56 -3.94
CA GLY A 550 20.18 -22.76 -4.76
C GLY A 550 18.82 -23.31 -5.19
N ALA A 551 18.84 -24.00 -6.33
CA ALA A 551 17.66 -24.57 -6.97
C ALA A 551 18.08 -25.81 -7.77
N ASP A 552 17.18 -26.77 -7.86
CA ASP A 552 17.24 -27.93 -8.74
C ASP A 552 16.68 -27.56 -10.11
N PHE A 553 15.45 -27.04 -10.17
CA PHE A 553 14.82 -26.73 -11.47
C PHE A 553 15.53 -25.60 -12.21
N GLY A 554 15.93 -24.54 -11.51
CA GLY A 554 16.55 -23.34 -12.11
C GLY A 554 15.57 -22.50 -12.93
N ALA A 555 15.94 -21.27 -13.25
CA ALA A 555 15.07 -20.35 -13.98
C ALA A 555 15.20 -20.53 -15.50
N THR A 556 14.09 -20.63 -16.25
CA THR A 556 14.14 -20.46 -17.72
C THR A 556 13.49 -19.13 -18.11
N ASN A 557 13.82 -18.60 -19.30
CA ASN A 557 13.19 -17.38 -19.82
C ASN A 557 11.66 -17.46 -19.99
N ALA A 558 11.07 -18.66 -19.95
CA ALA A 558 9.63 -18.89 -20.18
C ALA A 558 8.86 -19.32 -18.92
N GLU A 559 9.54 -19.89 -17.93
CA GLU A 559 8.95 -20.44 -16.71
C GLU A 559 10.02 -20.32 -15.60
N TYR A 560 9.77 -19.43 -14.63
CA TYR A 560 10.72 -19.12 -13.55
C TYR A 560 10.42 -19.98 -12.32
N VAL A 561 11.47 -20.29 -11.56
CA VAL A 561 11.42 -21.19 -10.40
C VAL A 561 11.94 -20.46 -9.17
N THR A 562 11.34 -20.72 -8.01
CA THR A 562 11.76 -20.16 -6.74
C THR A 562 12.99 -20.85 -6.19
N SER A 563 14.13 -20.16 -6.19
CA SER A 563 15.33 -20.61 -5.50
C SER A 563 15.06 -20.78 -4.00
N SER A 564 15.67 -21.81 -3.42
CA SER A 564 15.78 -21.96 -1.97
C SER A 564 16.90 -21.06 -1.46
N SER A 565 16.60 -20.18 -0.50
CA SER A 565 17.59 -19.31 0.13
C SER A 565 17.69 -19.55 1.64
N ALA A 566 18.84 -19.17 2.19
CA ALA A 566 18.99 -18.90 3.61
C ALA A 566 20.01 -17.78 3.81
N LEU A 567 19.92 -17.10 4.95
CA LEU A 567 20.85 -16.06 5.34
C LEU A 567 21.22 -16.22 6.81
N ILE A 568 22.49 -16.02 7.13
CA ILE A 568 22.97 -15.86 8.50
C ILE A 568 23.76 -14.56 8.64
N ASN A 569 23.71 -13.99 9.84
CA ASN A 569 24.49 -12.83 10.22
C ASN A 569 25.70 -13.27 11.04
N PHE A 570 26.84 -12.60 10.87
CA PHE A 570 28.02 -12.75 11.70
C PHE A 570 28.61 -11.38 12.03
N GLN A 571 29.48 -11.33 13.02
CA GLN A 571 30.04 -10.08 13.52
C GLN A 571 31.56 -10.01 13.29
N VAL A 572 32.05 -8.85 12.88
CA VAL A 572 33.48 -8.59 12.63
C VAL A 572 33.91 -7.40 13.47
N GLU A 573 35.03 -7.51 14.19
CA GLU A 573 35.66 -6.48 15.04
C GLU A 573 34.80 -5.89 16.18
N THR A 574 33.52 -6.24 16.29
CA THR A 574 32.60 -5.83 17.36
C THR A 574 31.58 -6.93 17.63
N ALA A 575 31.08 -7.06 18.86
CA ALA A 575 29.94 -7.93 19.16
C ALA A 575 28.58 -7.22 18.97
N THR A 576 28.60 -5.93 18.62
CA THR A 576 27.40 -5.10 18.51
C THR A 576 26.70 -5.38 17.19
N VAL A 577 25.51 -5.97 17.27
CA VAL A 577 24.65 -6.20 16.11
C VAL A 577 24.08 -4.88 15.63
N GLU A 578 24.32 -4.54 14.37
CA GLU A 578 23.69 -3.40 13.72
C GLU A 578 22.19 -3.64 13.63
N ALA A 579 21.36 -2.62 13.81
CA ALA A 579 19.93 -2.79 13.64
C ALA A 579 19.60 -2.93 12.14
N LYS A 580 18.61 -3.76 11.80
CA LYS A 580 18.01 -3.72 10.45
C LYS A 580 17.38 -2.35 10.20
N LEU A 581 17.55 -1.84 8.98
CA LEU A 581 16.98 -0.56 8.55
C LEU A 581 15.44 -0.60 8.48
N SER A 582 14.89 -1.78 8.19
CA SER A 582 13.46 -2.09 8.16
C SER A 582 13.26 -3.55 8.59
N GLY A 583 12.27 -3.79 9.45
CA GLY A 583 11.77 -5.13 9.80
C GLY A 583 10.81 -5.66 8.73
N ASP A 584 9.70 -6.25 9.17
CA ASP A 584 8.70 -6.86 8.27
C ASP A 584 7.67 -5.86 7.72
N ALA A 585 7.89 -4.55 7.92
CA ALA A 585 6.95 -3.48 7.58
C ALA A 585 6.58 -3.44 6.08
N CYS A 586 7.49 -3.87 5.21
CA CYS A 586 7.21 -3.99 3.78
C CYS A 586 6.06 -4.97 3.49
N LEU A 587 5.89 -5.99 4.33
CA LEU A 587 4.85 -7.01 4.19
C LEU A 587 3.45 -6.46 4.49
N ASP A 588 3.33 -5.39 5.26
CA ASP A 588 2.05 -4.77 5.58
C ASP A 588 1.35 -4.27 4.29
N CYS A 589 2.12 -3.74 3.33
CA CYS A 589 1.62 -3.31 2.03
C CYS A 589 1.71 -4.38 0.94
N HIS A 590 2.83 -5.11 0.85
CA HIS A 590 3.06 -6.04 -0.27
C HIS A 590 2.48 -7.43 -0.05
N GLY A 591 2.17 -7.83 1.21
CA GLY A 591 1.42 -9.05 1.53
C GLY A 591 2.11 -10.38 1.21
N ASP A 592 3.25 -10.37 0.52
CA ASP A 592 4.03 -11.54 0.15
C ASP A 592 5.43 -11.44 0.75
N THR A 593 5.92 -12.53 1.33
CA THR A 593 7.31 -12.64 1.81
C THR A 593 8.31 -12.77 0.68
N ARG A 594 7.89 -12.50 -0.56
CA ARG A 594 8.65 -12.69 -1.78
C ARG A 594 8.47 -11.54 -2.76
N MET A 595 9.50 -11.26 -3.53
CA MET A 595 9.57 -10.16 -4.50
C MET A 595 10.05 -10.66 -5.87
N HIS A 596 9.83 -9.85 -6.90
CA HIS A 596 10.14 -10.16 -8.31
C HIS A 596 9.43 -11.41 -8.84
N LEU A 597 8.19 -11.62 -8.41
CA LEU A 597 7.34 -12.74 -8.85
C LEU A 597 6.95 -12.64 -10.32
N GLN A 598 6.97 -11.43 -10.90
CA GLN A 598 6.52 -11.12 -12.25
C GLN A 598 7.38 -9.96 -12.83
N GLY A 599 7.47 -9.84 -14.15
CA GLY A 599 8.15 -8.71 -14.82
C GLY A 599 9.22 -9.13 -15.84
N ALA A 600 10.04 -8.18 -16.28
CA ALA A 600 11.10 -8.40 -17.29
C ALA A 600 12.34 -9.12 -16.75
N HIS A 601 12.52 -9.16 -15.42
CA HIS A 601 13.57 -9.91 -14.74
C HIS A 601 13.03 -10.62 -13.48
N PRO A 602 12.11 -11.59 -13.62
CA PRO A 602 11.59 -12.32 -12.48
C PRO A 602 12.73 -13.08 -11.81
N HIS A 603 12.86 -13.00 -10.49
CA HIS A 603 13.75 -13.85 -9.71
C HIS A 603 13.19 -13.89 -8.30
N ASN A 604 12.39 -14.92 -8.02
CA ASN A 604 11.66 -15.02 -6.77
C ASN A 604 12.64 -15.05 -5.60
N THR A 605 12.72 -13.93 -4.88
CA THR A 605 13.64 -13.74 -3.76
C THR A 605 12.85 -13.41 -2.50
N ALA A 606 13.36 -13.82 -1.35
CA ALA A 606 12.75 -13.46 -0.07
C ALA A 606 12.72 -11.94 0.08
N PHE A 607 11.59 -11.41 0.50
CA PHE A 607 11.40 -9.98 0.69
C PHE A 607 11.96 -9.56 2.05
N ASN A 608 13.30 -9.50 2.12
CA ASN A 608 14.07 -9.24 3.32
C ASN A 608 15.21 -8.28 2.96
N THR A 609 15.29 -7.14 3.65
CA THR A 609 16.28 -6.10 3.37
C THR A 609 17.73 -6.60 3.42
N ASP A 610 18.05 -7.50 4.36
CA ASP A 610 19.39 -8.09 4.43
C ASP A 610 19.68 -8.95 3.19
N GLU A 611 18.72 -9.73 2.70
CA GLU A 611 18.92 -10.54 1.49
C GLU A 611 19.02 -9.69 0.24
N CYS A 612 18.23 -8.60 0.15
CA CYS A 612 18.32 -7.64 -0.95
C CYS A 612 19.72 -7.04 -1.05
N LEU A 613 20.36 -6.72 0.08
CA LEU A 613 21.74 -6.20 0.11
C LEU A 613 22.79 -7.19 -0.43
N GLY A 614 22.45 -8.46 -0.69
CA GLY A 614 23.36 -9.36 -1.40
C GLY A 614 23.54 -9.03 -2.88
N CYS A 615 22.62 -8.27 -3.47
CA CYS A 615 22.63 -7.87 -4.88
C CYS A 615 22.48 -6.34 -5.06
N HIS A 616 21.68 -5.70 -4.21
CA HIS A 616 21.32 -4.28 -4.20
C HIS A 616 22.16 -3.49 -3.20
N ASP A 617 23.47 -3.60 -3.36
CA ASP A 617 24.50 -3.12 -2.43
C ASP A 617 25.15 -1.79 -2.88
N PHE A 618 26.08 -1.24 -2.08
CA PHE A 618 26.77 0.02 -2.38
C PHE A 618 27.86 -0.11 -3.46
N SER A 619 28.18 -1.31 -3.92
CA SER A 619 29.20 -1.50 -4.95
C SER A 619 28.66 -1.14 -6.34
N GLY A 620 27.32 -1.13 -6.53
CA GLY A 620 26.65 -0.75 -7.77
C GLY A 620 26.86 -1.72 -8.94
N ASN A 621 27.33 -2.94 -8.67
CA ASN A 621 27.83 -3.84 -9.72
C ASN A 621 26.80 -4.81 -10.29
N TYR A 622 25.64 -4.95 -9.65
CA TYR A 622 24.60 -5.90 -10.09
C TYR A 622 23.21 -5.28 -10.03
N GLY A 623 22.81 -4.80 -8.87
CA GLY A 623 21.56 -4.08 -8.66
C GLY A 623 21.80 -2.65 -8.16
N ASP A 624 20.79 -1.81 -8.32
CA ASP A 624 20.78 -0.51 -7.66
C ASP A 624 20.86 -0.63 -6.14
N TYR A 625 21.49 0.39 -5.56
CA TYR A 625 21.19 0.93 -4.25
C TYR A 625 19.79 0.55 -3.70
N ILE A 626 19.60 -0.46 -2.82
CA ILE A 626 18.23 -0.76 -2.34
C ILE A 626 17.56 0.46 -1.71
N GLY A 627 18.34 1.27 -0.98
CA GLY A 627 17.85 2.53 -0.39
C GLY A 627 17.50 3.59 -1.42
N ASN A 628 18.17 3.63 -2.59
CA ASN A 628 17.77 4.52 -3.68
C ASN A 628 16.51 4.00 -4.38
N ARG A 629 16.52 2.72 -4.79
CA ARG A 629 15.46 2.07 -5.54
C ARG A 629 14.12 2.14 -4.81
N VAL A 630 14.09 1.77 -3.52
CA VAL A 630 12.88 1.78 -2.69
C VAL A 630 12.31 3.19 -2.54
N HIS A 631 13.17 4.21 -2.35
CA HIS A 631 12.69 5.59 -2.27
C HIS A 631 12.21 6.13 -3.63
N ALA A 632 12.90 5.81 -4.73
CA ALA A 632 12.55 6.28 -6.07
C ALA A 632 11.20 5.70 -6.53
N VAL A 633 11.00 4.39 -6.36
CA VAL A 633 9.76 3.72 -6.78
C VAL A 633 8.55 4.20 -5.98
N HIS A 634 8.66 4.30 -4.64
CA HIS A 634 7.55 4.75 -3.80
C HIS A 634 7.30 6.26 -3.84
N ARG A 635 8.26 7.04 -4.37
CA ARG A 635 8.04 8.46 -4.67
C ARG A 635 7.40 8.69 -6.05
N GLY A 636 7.35 7.66 -6.89
CA GLY A 636 7.05 7.81 -8.31
C GLY A 636 8.03 8.76 -9.00
N SER A 637 9.32 8.59 -8.70
CA SER A 637 10.38 9.47 -9.17
C SER A 637 10.73 9.18 -10.64
N VAL A 638 10.87 10.24 -11.45
CA VAL A 638 11.21 10.11 -12.89
C VAL A 638 12.71 9.82 -13.08
N THR A 639 13.54 10.45 -12.25
CA THR A 639 15.00 10.52 -12.45
C THR A 639 15.79 10.35 -11.16
N GLY A 640 15.13 10.20 -10.01
CA GLY A 640 15.81 9.94 -8.74
C GLY A 640 16.36 8.51 -8.63
N ASP A 641 15.92 7.62 -9.52
CA ASP A 641 16.45 6.26 -9.64
C ASP A 641 17.84 6.27 -10.30
N THR A 642 18.85 5.66 -9.67
CA THR A 642 20.23 5.74 -10.16
C THR A 642 20.49 4.97 -11.46
N HIS A 643 19.61 4.07 -11.89
CA HIS A 643 19.65 3.46 -13.23
C HIS A 643 18.79 4.20 -14.27
N GLY A 644 18.19 5.33 -13.89
CA GLY A 644 17.36 6.14 -14.78
C GLY A 644 16.04 5.47 -15.15
N ILE A 645 15.49 4.62 -14.27
CA ILE A 645 14.15 4.07 -14.45
C ILE A 645 13.11 5.14 -14.07
N ASP A 646 12.16 5.35 -14.98
CA ASP A 646 11.02 6.23 -14.74
C ASP A 646 9.93 5.48 -13.97
N TRP A 647 9.64 5.95 -12.76
CA TRP A 647 8.60 5.41 -11.88
C TRP A 647 7.34 6.28 -11.83
N SER A 648 7.15 7.22 -12.77
CA SER A 648 6.03 8.18 -12.70
C SER A 648 4.64 7.54 -12.69
N GLU A 649 4.51 6.32 -13.21
CA GLU A 649 3.26 5.55 -13.23
C GLU A 649 3.01 4.77 -11.93
N VAL A 650 3.94 4.80 -10.97
CA VAL A 650 3.77 4.15 -9.66
C VAL A 650 3.09 5.10 -8.69
N THR A 651 1.95 4.67 -8.15
CA THR A 651 1.19 5.41 -7.14
C THR A 651 1.44 4.82 -5.76
N PHE A 652 1.69 5.67 -4.76
CA PHE A 652 1.84 5.27 -3.36
C PHE A 652 0.57 5.63 -2.56
N PRO A 653 -0.01 4.72 -1.78
CA PRO A 653 -1.34 4.88 -1.16
C PRO A 653 -1.41 5.90 0.00
N GLN A 654 -0.28 6.43 0.44
CA GLN A 654 -0.18 7.38 1.55
C GLN A 654 0.96 8.39 1.31
N PRO A 655 1.17 9.40 2.18
CA PRO A 655 2.29 10.33 2.02
C PRO A 655 3.65 9.63 2.07
N ALA A 656 4.48 9.80 1.04
CA ALA A 656 5.80 9.16 0.93
C ALA A 656 6.83 9.63 1.98
N ASN A 657 6.55 10.70 2.72
CA ASN A 657 7.37 11.17 3.83
C ASN A 657 7.02 10.50 5.18
N ASN A 658 6.04 9.60 5.21
CA ASN A 658 5.74 8.79 6.39
C ASN A 658 6.77 7.65 6.54
N CYS A 659 7.99 8.01 6.97
CA CYS A 659 9.12 7.08 7.01
C CYS A 659 8.81 5.82 7.83
N THR A 660 8.04 5.95 8.91
CA THR A 660 7.72 4.85 9.82
C THR A 660 6.84 3.76 9.24
N VAL A 661 6.36 3.91 8.02
CA VAL A 661 5.69 2.81 7.29
C VAL A 661 6.69 1.72 6.96
N CYS A 662 7.89 2.08 6.52
CA CYS A 662 8.92 1.11 6.14
C CYS A 662 9.96 0.98 7.25
N HIS A 663 10.28 2.09 7.87
CA HIS A 663 11.32 2.20 8.86
C HIS A 663 10.76 1.86 10.25
N THR A 664 10.49 0.58 10.46
CA THR A 664 10.11 0.01 11.77
C THR A 664 11.11 -1.05 12.18
N ASN A 665 11.58 -0.99 13.43
CA ASN A 665 12.38 -2.05 13.99
C ASN A 665 12.16 -2.11 15.50
N ALA A 666 11.38 -3.09 15.96
CA ALA A 666 11.08 -3.27 17.38
C ALA A 666 12.31 -3.59 18.23
N ALA A 667 13.40 -4.08 17.62
CA ALA A 667 14.66 -4.39 18.29
C ALA A 667 15.64 -3.21 18.35
N ALA A 668 15.27 -2.05 17.81
CA ALA A 668 16.12 -0.87 17.79
C ALA A 668 15.37 0.36 18.34
N PRO A 669 16.03 1.25 19.10
CA PRO A 669 15.44 2.54 19.42
C PRO A 669 15.24 3.30 18.11
N THR A 670 13.99 3.64 17.81
CA THR A 670 13.67 4.56 16.74
C THR A 670 14.41 5.87 16.98
N PRO A 671 15.03 6.45 15.94
CA PRO A 671 15.11 6.00 14.54
C PRO A 671 16.41 5.21 14.24
N VAL A 672 16.32 4.19 13.37
CA VAL A 672 17.49 3.41 12.88
C VAL A 672 18.19 4.11 11.69
N TRP A 673 17.56 5.16 11.14
CA TRP A 673 18.01 5.99 10.03
C TRP A 673 18.58 7.28 10.59
N ARG A 674 19.90 7.34 10.78
CA ARG A 674 20.57 8.54 11.31
C ARG A 674 21.56 9.18 10.36
N THR A 675 21.87 8.55 9.23
CA THR A 675 22.86 9.06 8.28
C THR A 675 22.19 9.48 6.98
N PRO A 676 22.09 10.79 6.69
CA PRO A 676 21.70 11.27 5.37
C PRO A 676 22.77 10.82 4.37
N ASP A 677 22.37 9.92 3.48
CA ASP A 677 23.14 9.45 2.34
C ASP A 677 22.50 9.98 1.05
N MET A 678 23.35 10.34 0.07
CA MET A 678 22.87 10.97 -1.16
C MET A 678 22.13 10.00 -2.07
N LEU A 679 22.42 8.70 -2.04
CA LEU A 679 21.69 7.71 -2.84
C LEU A 679 20.25 7.57 -2.33
N ALA A 680 20.07 7.45 -1.01
CA ALA A 680 18.75 7.39 -0.41
C ALA A 680 17.95 8.69 -0.61
N CYS A 681 18.56 9.85 -0.32
CA CYS A 681 17.90 11.15 -0.52
C CYS A 681 17.60 11.42 -2.00
N GLY A 682 18.50 11.02 -2.90
CA GLY A 682 18.37 11.15 -4.35
C GLY A 682 17.16 10.41 -4.92
N GLY A 683 16.77 9.27 -4.32
CA GLY A 683 15.55 8.57 -4.73
C GLY A 683 14.31 9.46 -4.65
N CYS A 684 14.22 10.27 -3.59
CA CYS A 684 13.09 11.18 -3.34
C CYS A 684 13.28 12.62 -3.85
N HIS A 685 14.53 13.09 -3.94
CA HIS A 685 14.89 14.49 -4.21
C HIS A 685 15.79 14.67 -5.43
N GLY A 686 15.96 13.64 -6.26
CA GLY A 686 16.89 13.61 -7.39
C GLY A 686 16.30 14.06 -8.74
N THR A 687 15.10 14.63 -8.78
CA THR A 687 14.40 14.89 -10.04
C THR A 687 15.12 15.94 -10.91
N ASP A 688 15.49 15.55 -12.13
CA ASP A 688 16.03 16.44 -13.17
C ASP A 688 14.89 17.07 -14.00
N PRO A 689 14.71 18.41 -13.93
CA PRO A 689 13.66 19.11 -14.66
C PRO A 689 13.85 19.12 -16.18
N ALA A 690 15.03 18.76 -16.69
CA ALA A 690 15.33 18.71 -18.12
C ALA A 690 14.83 17.44 -18.83
N VAL A 691 14.43 16.41 -18.08
CA VAL A 691 14.14 15.06 -18.60
C VAL A 691 12.68 14.64 -18.31
N LEU A 692 11.82 15.57 -17.89
CA LEU A 692 10.42 15.25 -17.58
C LEU A 692 9.63 14.80 -18.84
N PRO A 693 8.90 13.68 -18.77
CA PRO A 693 7.94 13.29 -19.79
C PRO A 693 6.87 14.37 -20.03
N ALA A 694 6.37 14.48 -21.26
CA ALA A 694 5.33 15.44 -21.62
C ALA A 694 4.00 15.22 -20.86
N ASP A 695 3.77 13.98 -20.42
CA ASP A 695 2.56 13.54 -19.71
C ASP A 695 2.78 13.38 -18.19
N PHE A 696 3.99 13.69 -17.68
CA PHE A 696 4.23 13.71 -16.23
C PHE A 696 3.22 14.65 -15.59
N PRO A 697 2.51 14.25 -14.51
CA PRO A 697 1.39 15.02 -13.99
C PRO A 697 1.83 16.46 -13.77
N THR A 698 1.27 17.34 -14.58
CA THR A 698 1.45 18.81 -14.54
C THR A 698 1.03 19.43 -13.20
N ALA A 699 0.66 18.59 -12.23
CA ALA A 699 -0.01 18.93 -10.99
C ALA A 699 0.87 19.72 -10.01
N ASP A 700 2.20 19.68 -10.10
CA ASP A 700 3.01 20.60 -9.31
C ASP A 700 4.37 20.98 -9.94
N PRO A 701 4.42 22.05 -10.75
CA PRO A 701 5.67 22.64 -11.21
C PRO A 701 6.60 23.05 -10.05
N ASN A 702 6.05 23.36 -8.87
CA ASN A 702 6.86 23.73 -7.71
C ASN A 702 7.56 22.51 -7.11
N ARG A 703 6.94 21.32 -7.13
CA ARG A 703 7.56 20.06 -6.73
C ARG A 703 8.84 19.81 -7.53
N VAL A 704 8.74 19.86 -8.86
CA VAL A 704 9.88 19.64 -9.77
C VAL A 704 11.00 20.64 -9.49
N LEU A 705 10.67 21.92 -9.39
CA LEU A 705 11.68 22.96 -9.13
C LEU A 705 12.34 22.79 -7.75
N THR A 706 11.57 22.35 -6.75
CA THR A 706 12.07 22.11 -5.39
C THR A 706 12.97 20.88 -5.33
N GLU A 707 12.59 19.78 -5.98
CA GLU A 707 13.40 18.57 -6.09
C GLU A 707 14.69 18.84 -6.88
N ALA A 708 14.62 19.57 -7.99
CA ALA A 708 15.79 19.96 -8.76
C ALA A 708 16.78 20.82 -7.95
N ALA A 709 16.26 21.77 -7.16
CA ALA A 709 17.06 22.59 -6.27
C ALA A 709 17.70 21.75 -5.15
N ALA A 710 16.97 20.77 -4.61
CA ALA A 710 17.49 19.83 -3.62
C ALA A 710 18.60 18.94 -4.20
N ALA A 711 18.42 18.38 -5.40
CA ALA A 711 19.45 17.63 -6.12
C ALA A 711 20.73 18.44 -6.31
N GLN A 712 20.61 19.68 -6.78
CA GLN A 712 21.75 20.59 -6.94
C GLN A 712 22.42 20.92 -5.61
N HIS A 713 21.64 21.16 -4.54
CA HIS A 713 22.17 21.39 -3.20
C HIS A 713 22.99 20.20 -2.70
N MET A 714 22.51 18.97 -2.87
CA MET A 714 23.21 17.76 -2.47
C MET A 714 24.56 17.62 -3.18
N VAL A 715 24.60 17.82 -4.50
CA VAL A 715 25.85 17.80 -5.28
C VAL A 715 26.82 18.90 -4.84
N GLN A 716 26.34 20.13 -4.64
CA GLN A 716 27.17 21.26 -4.23
C GLN A 716 27.83 21.06 -2.85
N ASN A 717 27.23 20.24 -1.99
CA ASN A 717 27.72 19.97 -0.64
C ASN A 717 28.51 18.65 -0.53
N GLY A 718 28.90 18.07 -1.66
CA GLY A 718 29.77 16.90 -1.72
C GLY A 718 29.04 15.56 -1.74
N GLY A 719 27.73 15.55 -2.00
CA GLY A 719 26.99 14.33 -2.31
C GLY A 719 27.38 13.77 -3.69
N SER A 720 27.32 12.44 -3.83
CA SER A 720 27.63 11.73 -5.08
C SER A 720 26.59 10.65 -5.35
N THR A 721 26.12 10.54 -6.60
CA THR A 721 25.28 9.43 -7.06
C THR A 721 26.10 8.21 -7.46
N ASP A 722 27.43 8.34 -7.46
CA ASP A 722 28.35 7.21 -7.60
C ASP A 722 28.39 6.45 -6.26
N PRO A 723 27.86 5.21 -6.22
CA PRO A 723 27.74 4.46 -4.98
C PRO A 723 29.09 4.02 -4.41
N THR A 724 30.17 4.13 -5.20
CA THR A 724 31.55 3.84 -4.76
C THR A 724 32.21 5.00 -3.99
N VAL A 725 31.59 6.18 -3.97
CA VAL A 725 32.10 7.35 -3.24
C VAL A 725 31.60 7.32 -1.81
N THR A 726 32.52 7.28 -0.85
CA THR A 726 32.18 7.31 0.58
C THR A 726 31.32 8.55 0.91
N PRO A 727 30.14 8.38 1.56
CA PRO A 727 29.29 9.50 1.93
C PRO A 727 30.06 10.50 2.79
N THR A 728 29.98 11.78 2.43
CA THR A 728 30.59 12.83 3.25
C THR A 728 29.66 13.13 4.45
N LEU A 729 30.19 13.00 5.68
CA LEU A 729 29.47 13.36 6.92
C LEU A 729 29.12 14.86 7.04
N SER A 730 29.42 15.68 6.03
CA SER A 730 29.10 17.12 6.01
C SER A 730 27.59 17.38 6.07
N CYS A 731 26.78 16.50 5.49
CA CYS A 731 25.31 16.63 5.50
C CYS A 731 24.73 16.67 6.93
N LEU A 732 25.32 15.90 7.85
CA LEU A 732 24.89 15.81 9.26
C LEU A 732 25.09 17.12 10.04
N VAL A 733 25.93 18.02 9.54
CA VAL A 733 26.13 19.34 10.17
C VAL A 733 24.84 20.16 10.10
N CYS A 734 24.08 20.03 9.01
CA CYS A 734 22.84 20.76 8.78
C CYS A 734 21.58 19.92 9.02
N HIS A 735 21.63 18.63 8.69
CA HIS A 735 20.48 17.72 8.70
C HIS A 735 20.46 16.69 9.84
N GLY A 736 21.44 16.74 10.74
CA GLY A 736 21.42 15.90 11.94
C GLY A 736 20.30 16.29 12.93
N GLU A 737 20.02 15.42 13.89
CA GLU A 737 19.05 15.67 14.96
C GLU A 737 19.38 16.95 15.72
N GLY A 738 18.38 17.82 15.92
CA GLY A 738 18.54 19.11 16.59
C GLY A 738 19.37 20.15 15.82
N ARG A 739 19.64 19.93 14.53
CA ARG A 739 20.32 20.89 13.64
C ARG A 739 19.31 21.82 12.95
N ILE A 740 19.85 22.79 12.20
CA ILE A 740 19.07 23.88 11.58
C ILE A 740 18.02 23.40 10.58
N ALA A 741 18.25 22.24 9.94
CA ALA A 741 17.33 21.58 9.04
C ALA A 741 17.19 20.11 9.45
N ASP A 742 16.85 19.90 10.72
CA ASP A 742 16.66 18.58 11.33
C ASP A 742 15.75 17.70 10.45
N LEU A 743 16.27 16.52 10.07
CA LEU A 743 15.55 15.56 9.25
C LEU A 743 14.22 15.13 9.90
N PHE A 744 14.19 14.97 11.23
CA PHE A 744 12.98 14.56 11.95
C PHE A 744 11.93 15.65 11.99
N GLU A 745 12.36 16.92 12.06
CA GLU A 745 11.43 18.04 12.03
C GLU A 745 10.86 18.25 10.64
N THR A 746 11.74 18.23 9.62
CA THR A 746 11.38 18.48 8.22
C THR A 746 10.41 17.44 7.64
N HIS A 747 10.43 16.21 8.17
CA HIS A 747 9.56 15.12 7.73
C HIS A 747 8.41 14.82 8.71
N ASN A 748 8.14 15.69 9.70
CA ASN A 748 7.09 15.49 10.72
C ASN A 748 7.26 14.20 11.55
N LEU A 749 8.49 13.84 11.90
CA LEU A 749 8.88 12.67 12.68
C LEU A 749 9.35 13.01 14.11
N ILE A 750 9.00 14.19 14.63
CA ILE A 750 9.51 14.74 15.92
C ILE A 750 9.26 13.78 17.10
N GLN A 751 8.18 13.01 17.05
CA GLN A 751 7.81 12.00 18.06
C GLN A 751 8.82 10.85 18.19
N PHE A 752 9.76 10.70 17.24
CA PHE A 752 10.81 9.69 17.25
C PHE A 752 12.19 10.23 17.69
N ARG A 753 12.26 11.47 18.21
CA ARG A 753 13.49 11.99 18.83
C ARG A 753 13.88 11.11 20.02
N ALA A 754 15.18 10.87 20.17
CA ALA A 754 15.66 10.37 21.45
C ALA A 754 15.37 11.47 22.48
N LEU A 755 14.66 11.16 23.58
CA LEU A 755 14.54 12.09 24.69
C LEU A 755 15.96 12.57 25.04
N PRO A 756 16.21 13.89 25.15
CA PRO A 756 17.56 14.40 25.35
C PRO A 756 18.15 13.76 26.60
N VAL A 757 19.32 13.14 26.44
CA VAL A 757 20.20 12.83 27.57
C VAL A 757 20.49 14.16 28.26
N ASP A 758 20.36 14.16 29.59
CA ASP A 758 20.55 15.33 30.45
C ASP A 758 21.78 16.14 29.99
N PRO A 759 21.66 17.46 29.74
CA PRO A 759 22.79 18.31 29.38
C PRO A 759 23.87 18.41 30.49
N ASN A 760 23.72 17.70 31.61
CA ASN A 760 24.70 17.58 32.69
C ASN A 760 25.47 16.24 32.74
N GLU A 761 25.37 15.36 31.73
CA GLU A 761 26.29 14.20 31.57
C GLU A 761 27.42 14.44 30.58
#